data_AF-A0A3Q7N5V6-F1
#
_entry.id   AF-A0A3Q7N5V6-F1
#
_cell.length_a   1.000
_cell.length_b   1.000
_cell.length_c   1.000
_cell.angle_alpha   90.00
_cell.angle_beta   90.00
_cell.angle_gamma   90.00
#
_symmetry.space_group_name_H-M   'P 1'
#
loop_
_entity.id
_entity.type
_entity.pdbx_description
1 polymer ?
#
loop_
_entity_poly.entity_id
_entity_poly.type
_entity_poly.pdbx_seq_one_letter_code
_entity_poly.pdbx_strand_id
1 'polypeptide(L)'
;MLPPPSEQALGPPLPGKEDKGRAPQAPCCQPRETALQDAYSQLHQVQGALRRLQEDFVHNLQVLEERDRELERYDAAFAQARGLEEARQAEVSELRVEAARLRQALASEARRREDLQRQHQLKLQEHRLELERVHSDKNSEMDQQREQYENLKWKLERKLKELDGELALQRQELLLEFESEMRKREHGFRLQADSMSNMVLTHELKVKLLNKELVALKEAAAQAAESLRSAEAANAGLEEKLQHSGQELRDLAAAKDARIKDLEGKLNCVQLSRKKEEEVFRRKHEELDHLARERDAVLAAVKGAHAEQLQVLEARALGLQARCEALELQLRRAEWRQVDALKEKDAAMDKLREDASALKSGWDAQIAQLSKEMISKDLQLQSLQGEEVELKAHLARCQQDIGRYKQQLSMAAERERGLEREKVQLELDWRQRCDGVERDHYRKSEDLIQALTEARDQVAAKLQETERTLRDQEVVLKALTLERDQAVQALRTHGLLPEKEVQMLLRHHEEEIRGSFPSSEIQRLQEQNTSLRRAVSEMRKEMETLSDHILPPAPSGGQASDTEQPRPSPEAAAEATDHVTALETEIRNLKHKFKTLEEQVEDVLDPSKRSSPHTDFQPSVYTSAEVPGGAASADGSPIGLALRRLRDRAHLTNFLVARLKRKVLQRPLDMDTIQHELPREVDQVHLEVSELRKQVAELEEHLGSRPQLQALDKVAPGKEVREDQGPTGTEDQGPQPPQALSVPQLQRKLKEAAQKILRLCLEKEQLLEMGNRLRAELGHHAPGVARMLIHLARLPEFALLEVSVRSPHWTLKVS
;
A
#
# COMPACT_ATOMS: atom_id res chain seq x y z
N MET A 1 -31.07 0.53 116.04
CA MET A 1 -31.84 1.20 117.12
C MET A 1 -32.19 0.16 118.17
N LEU A 2 -31.57 0.27 119.34
CA LEU A 2 -31.99 -0.37 120.60
C LEU A 2 -31.86 0.72 121.67
N PRO A 3 -32.86 0.90 122.53
CA PRO A 3 -32.63 1.28 123.92
C PRO A 3 -33.20 0.22 124.88
N PRO A 4 -32.61 0.01 126.08
CA PRO A 4 -32.55 -1.33 126.65
C PRO A 4 -33.24 -1.47 128.05
N PRO A 5 -32.61 -1.74 129.22
CA PRO A 5 -33.11 -2.80 130.10
C PRO A 5 -33.39 -2.39 131.57
N SER A 6 -33.98 -3.30 132.34
CA SER A 6 -33.84 -3.49 133.81
C SER A 6 -34.41 -4.87 134.14
N GLU A 7 -33.69 -5.80 134.78
CA GLU A 7 -33.32 -5.84 136.20
C GLU A 7 -34.55 -5.94 137.12
N GLN A 8 -34.88 -7.15 137.60
CA GLN A 8 -34.49 -7.71 138.91
C GLN A 8 -35.35 -7.19 140.08
N ALA A 9 -36.05 -8.11 140.79
CA ALA A 9 -35.90 -8.35 142.25
C ALA A 9 -37.15 -8.95 142.93
N LEU A 10 -36.90 -9.85 143.89
CA LEU A 10 -37.64 -10.11 145.15
C LEU A 10 -39.15 -10.48 145.14
N GLY A 11 -39.45 -11.59 145.82
CA GLY A 11 -40.54 -11.67 146.81
C GLY A 11 -39.94 -12.02 148.18
N PRO A 12 -40.71 -12.44 149.21
CA PRO A 12 -42.17 -12.45 149.37
C PRO A 12 -42.64 -11.41 150.45
N PRO A 13 -43.92 -11.39 150.89
CA PRO A 13 -44.31 -12.26 152.02
C PRO A 13 -45.77 -12.76 152.03
N LEU A 14 -46.01 -13.83 152.80
CA LEU A 14 -47.30 -14.19 153.44
C LEU A 14 -47.28 -13.64 154.90
N PRO A 15 -48.39 -13.54 155.66
CA PRO A 15 -49.67 -14.26 155.51
C PRO A 15 -50.96 -13.45 155.78
N GLY A 16 -52.10 -14.14 155.71
CA GLY A 16 -53.40 -13.68 156.25
C GLY A 16 -54.56 -14.57 155.75
N LYS A 17 -55.39 -15.20 156.58
CA LYS A 17 -55.52 -15.17 158.05
C LYS A 17 -55.44 -16.58 158.68
N GLU A 18 -55.23 -16.62 159.99
CA GLU A 18 -55.06 -17.86 160.75
C GLU A 18 -56.35 -18.69 160.85
N ASP A 19 -56.29 -19.96 160.43
CA ASP A 19 -56.99 -21.09 161.07
C ASP A 19 -56.61 -22.40 160.37
N LYS A 20 -56.48 -23.50 161.15
CA LYS A 20 -56.64 -24.94 160.80
C LYS A 20 -55.78 -25.84 161.71
N GLY A 21 -56.43 -26.52 162.65
CA GLY A 21 -55.78 -27.44 163.59
C GLY A 21 -56.00 -28.92 163.29
N ARG A 22 -54.98 -29.72 163.66
CA ARG A 22 -54.94 -31.19 163.85
C ARG A 22 -55.00 -32.11 162.63
N ALA A 23 -54.29 -33.23 162.81
CA ALA A 23 -54.04 -34.35 161.89
C ALA A 23 -55.00 -35.55 162.24
N PRO A 24 -54.94 -36.77 161.65
CA PRO A 24 -53.75 -37.43 161.08
C PRO A 24 -53.87 -38.31 159.79
N GLN A 25 -52.72 -38.42 159.11
CA GLN A 25 -52.09 -39.61 158.48
C GLN A 25 -52.84 -40.53 157.50
N ALA A 26 -52.33 -40.55 156.25
CA ALA A 26 -51.89 -41.70 155.40
C ALA A 26 -52.75 -42.99 155.27
N PRO A 27 -52.85 -43.63 154.05
CA PRO A 27 -51.78 -43.69 153.04
C PRO A 27 -52.20 -43.42 151.56
N CYS A 28 -51.33 -42.73 150.80
CA CYS A 28 -51.53 -42.43 149.36
C CYS A 28 -50.24 -42.50 148.52
N CYS A 29 -49.30 -43.42 148.82
CA CYS A 29 -47.93 -43.35 148.26
C CYS A 29 -47.78 -43.93 146.84
N GLN A 30 -48.36 -45.09 146.53
CA GLN A 30 -48.09 -45.80 145.27
C GLN A 30 -48.44 -45.03 143.98
N PRO A 31 -49.61 -44.34 143.87
CA PRO A 31 -49.93 -43.57 142.65
C PRO A 31 -48.98 -42.39 142.39
N ARG A 32 -48.17 -42.01 143.38
CA ARG A 32 -47.20 -40.92 143.30
C ARG A 32 -45.84 -41.38 142.78
N GLU A 33 -45.52 -42.66 142.92
CA GLU A 33 -44.26 -43.27 142.48
C GLU A 33 -44.31 -43.62 140.99
N THR A 34 -45.43 -44.16 140.50
CA THR A 34 -45.65 -44.36 139.06
C THR A 34 -45.65 -43.03 138.30
N ALA A 35 -46.37 -42.02 138.81
CA ALA A 35 -46.36 -40.67 138.24
C ALA A 35 -44.97 -40.02 138.21
N LEU A 36 -44.08 -40.36 139.16
CA LEU A 36 -42.67 -39.96 139.13
C LEU A 36 -41.88 -40.72 138.07
N GLN A 37 -42.08 -42.04 137.92
CA GLN A 37 -41.41 -42.83 136.86
C GLN A 37 -41.88 -42.44 135.45
N ASP A 38 -43.15 -42.12 135.26
CA ASP A 38 -43.68 -41.54 134.02
C ASP A 38 -43.07 -40.16 133.77
N ALA A 39 -42.98 -39.29 134.79
CA ALA A 39 -42.31 -38.00 134.66
C ALA A 39 -40.80 -38.13 134.35
N TYR A 40 -40.09 -39.11 134.93
CA TYR A 40 -38.70 -39.40 134.56
C TYR A 40 -38.58 -39.95 133.13
N SER A 41 -39.53 -40.78 132.69
CA SER A 41 -39.57 -41.32 131.33
C SER A 41 -39.84 -40.21 130.30
N GLN A 42 -40.79 -39.32 130.59
CA GLN A 42 -41.07 -38.12 129.79
C GLN A 42 -39.87 -37.16 129.81
N LEU A 43 -39.22 -36.94 130.95
CA LEU A 43 -38.01 -36.13 131.05
C LEU A 43 -36.88 -36.71 130.19
N HIS A 44 -36.68 -38.03 130.20
CA HIS A 44 -35.67 -38.70 129.36
C HIS A 44 -36.06 -38.66 127.87
N GLN A 45 -37.34 -38.75 127.52
CA GLN A 45 -37.82 -38.56 126.14
C GLN A 45 -37.63 -37.12 125.66
N VAL A 46 -37.94 -36.12 126.49
CA VAL A 46 -37.72 -34.70 126.20
C VAL A 46 -36.22 -34.38 126.11
N GLN A 47 -35.38 -34.95 126.98
CA GLN A 47 -33.92 -34.84 126.87
C GLN A 47 -33.39 -35.53 125.60
N GLY A 48 -33.95 -36.68 125.21
CA GLY A 48 -33.61 -37.36 123.96
C GLY A 48 -34.03 -36.57 122.71
N ALA A 49 -35.22 -35.96 122.74
CA ALA A 49 -35.70 -35.06 121.68
C ALA A 49 -34.87 -33.76 121.62
N LEU A 50 -34.48 -33.21 122.77
CA LEU A 50 -33.59 -32.05 122.86
C LEU A 50 -32.19 -32.37 122.32
N ARG A 51 -31.63 -33.55 122.59
CA ARG A 51 -30.36 -34.00 122.01
C ARG A 51 -30.45 -34.16 120.50
N ARG A 52 -31.50 -34.81 119.99
CA ARG A 52 -31.74 -34.89 118.55
C ARG A 52 -31.88 -33.52 117.92
N LEU A 53 -32.63 -32.61 118.53
CA LEU A 53 -32.76 -31.23 118.05
C LEU A 53 -31.43 -30.46 118.11
N GLN A 54 -30.56 -30.75 119.07
CA GLN A 54 -29.19 -30.20 119.13
C GLN A 54 -28.29 -30.81 118.04
N GLU A 55 -28.38 -32.11 117.78
CA GLU A 55 -27.71 -32.82 116.68
C GLU A 55 -28.18 -32.26 115.32
N ASP A 56 -29.49 -32.07 115.14
CA ASP A 56 -30.10 -31.44 113.98
C ASP A 56 -29.65 -29.98 113.83
N PHE A 57 -29.58 -29.19 114.91
CA PHE A 57 -29.06 -27.81 114.84
C PHE A 57 -27.58 -27.77 114.46
N VAL A 58 -26.75 -28.67 114.99
CA VAL A 58 -25.33 -28.78 114.63
C VAL A 58 -25.18 -29.23 113.17
N HIS A 59 -25.99 -30.18 112.71
CA HIS A 59 -25.97 -30.61 111.30
C HIS A 59 -26.45 -29.51 110.35
N ASN A 60 -27.54 -28.79 110.68
CA ASN A 60 -27.99 -27.64 109.90
C ASN A 60 -26.93 -26.53 109.87
N LEU A 61 -26.22 -26.29 110.98
CA LEU A 61 -25.12 -25.32 111.01
C LEU A 61 -23.94 -25.77 110.13
N GLN A 62 -23.58 -27.06 110.14
CA GLN A 62 -22.57 -27.62 109.24
C GLN A 62 -22.97 -27.50 107.77
N VAL A 63 -24.23 -27.80 107.42
CA VAL A 63 -24.75 -27.64 106.06
C VAL A 63 -24.81 -26.16 105.64
N LEU A 64 -25.04 -25.23 106.57
CA LEU A 64 -24.89 -23.79 106.30
C LEU A 64 -23.42 -23.43 106.06
N GLU A 65 -22.48 -23.83 106.92
CA GLU A 65 -21.05 -23.59 106.71
C GLU A 65 -20.54 -24.22 105.38
N GLU A 66 -21.03 -25.39 104.99
CA GLU A 66 -20.70 -26.02 103.70
C GLU A 66 -21.24 -25.22 102.52
N ARG A 67 -22.47 -24.70 102.62
CA ARG A 67 -23.05 -23.84 101.59
C ARG A 67 -22.41 -22.46 101.54
N ASP A 68 -22.01 -21.89 102.66
CA ASP A 68 -21.24 -20.65 102.71
C ASP A 68 -19.86 -20.85 102.05
N ARG A 69 -19.17 -21.96 102.34
CA ARG A 69 -17.92 -22.36 101.65
C ARG A 69 -18.12 -22.64 100.16
N GLU A 70 -19.29 -23.11 99.74
CA GLU A 70 -19.62 -23.26 98.32
C GLU A 70 -19.91 -21.91 97.65
N LEU A 71 -20.64 -21.01 98.32
CA LEU A 71 -20.86 -19.64 97.85
C LEU A 71 -19.53 -18.89 97.73
N GLU A 72 -18.63 -18.99 98.71
CA GLU A 72 -17.26 -18.46 98.62
C GLU A 72 -16.49 -18.99 97.40
N ARG A 73 -16.64 -20.28 97.05
CA ARG A 73 -16.05 -20.86 95.82
C ARG A 73 -16.70 -20.29 94.56
N TYR A 74 -18.03 -20.14 94.54
CA TYR A 74 -18.74 -19.58 93.39
C TYR A 74 -18.43 -18.09 93.20
N ASP A 75 -18.35 -17.30 94.28
CA ASP A 75 -17.94 -15.90 94.25
C ASP A 75 -16.49 -15.74 93.82
N ALA A 76 -15.58 -16.60 94.30
CA ALA A 76 -14.19 -16.62 93.86
C ALA A 76 -14.06 -17.03 92.38
N ALA A 77 -14.85 -18.00 91.91
CA ALA A 77 -14.88 -18.42 90.51
C ALA A 77 -15.50 -17.34 89.61
N PHE A 78 -16.54 -16.64 90.09
CA PHE A 78 -17.18 -15.52 89.39
C PHE A 78 -16.25 -14.31 89.31
N ALA A 79 -15.54 -13.98 90.39
CA ALA A 79 -14.52 -12.94 90.39
C ALA A 79 -13.35 -13.27 89.44
N GLN A 80 -12.92 -14.53 89.37
CA GLN A 80 -11.92 -14.98 88.38
C GLN A 80 -12.45 -14.90 86.94
N ALA A 81 -13.65 -15.39 86.68
CA ALA A 81 -14.27 -15.33 85.35
C ALA A 81 -14.46 -13.89 84.88
N ARG A 82 -14.93 -13.01 85.78
CA ARG A 82 -15.07 -11.57 85.56
C ARG A 82 -13.72 -10.90 85.33
N GLY A 83 -12.69 -11.21 86.11
CA GLY A 83 -11.34 -10.67 85.90
C GLY A 83 -10.73 -11.09 84.56
N LEU A 84 -11.00 -12.33 84.12
CA LEU A 84 -10.63 -12.80 82.76
C LEU A 84 -11.45 -12.11 81.66
N GLU A 85 -12.71 -11.76 81.91
CA GLU A 85 -13.51 -10.98 80.96
C GLU A 85 -13.03 -9.52 80.90
N GLU A 86 -12.79 -8.87 82.04
CA GLU A 86 -12.25 -7.50 82.11
C GLU A 86 -10.86 -7.41 81.46
N ALA A 87 -10.00 -8.42 81.63
CA ALA A 87 -8.72 -8.53 80.92
C ALA A 87 -8.91 -8.65 79.40
N ARG A 88 -9.80 -9.53 78.93
CA ARG A 88 -10.14 -9.66 77.49
C ARG A 88 -10.77 -8.38 76.92
N GLN A 89 -11.57 -7.66 77.71
CA GLN A 89 -12.14 -6.37 77.32
C GLN A 89 -11.04 -5.31 77.22
N ALA A 90 -10.01 -5.35 78.09
CA ALA A 90 -8.83 -4.50 77.98
C ALA A 90 -8.02 -4.83 76.71
N GLU A 91 -7.68 -6.10 76.45
CA GLU A 91 -7.01 -6.57 75.21
C GLU A 91 -7.78 -6.12 73.96
N VAL A 92 -9.11 -6.30 73.94
CA VAL A 92 -9.97 -5.84 72.84
C VAL A 92 -9.99 -4.31 72.73
N SER A 93 -9.84 -3.56 73.83
CA SER A 93 -9.73 -2.10 73.79
C SER A 93 -8.38 -1.64 73.22
N GLU A 94 -7.29 -2.31 73.57
CA GLU A 94 -5.94 -2.04 73.03
C GLU A 94 -5.90 -2.36 71.53
N LEU A 95 -6.36 -3.55 71.12
CA LEU A 95 -6.47 -3.94 69.71
C LEU A 95 -7.40 -3.00 68.91
N ARG A 96 -8.46 -2.44 69.51
CA ARG A 96 -9.28 -1.39 68.88
C ARG A 96 -8.49 -0.08 68.69
N VAL A 97 -7.70 0.33 69.66
CA VAL A 97 -6.83 1.52 69.58
C VAL A 97 -5.72 1.31 68.55
N GLU A 98 -5.08 0.14 68.50
CA GLU A 98 -4.09 -0.20 67.48
C GLU A 98 -4.71 -0.24 66.08
N ALA A 99 -5.86 -0.88 65.92
CA ALA A 99 -6.59 -0.87 64.65
C ALA A 99 -7.07 0.54 64.25
N ALA A 100 -7.27 1.47 65.19
CA ALA A 100 -7.52 2.88 64.89
C ALA A 100 -6.24 3.60 64.43
N ARG A 101 -5.10 3.40 65.14
CA ARG A 101 -3.78 3.92 64.76
C ARG A 101 -3.36 3.44 63.36
N LEU A 102 -3.54 2.15 63.07
CA LEU A 102 -3.23 1.56 61.75
C LEU A 102 -4.13 2.12 60.63
N ARG A 103 -5.43 2.31 60.89
CA ARG A 103 -6.33 2.99 59.93
C ARG A 103 -5.91 4.44 59.68
N GLN A 104 -5.49 5.17 60.70
CA GLN A 104 -4.96 6.53 60.57
C GLN A 104 -3.64 6.56 59.78
N ALA A 105 -2.74 5.61 60.05
CA ALA A 105 -1.49 5.47 59.30
C ALA A 105 -1.79 5.19 57.81
N LEU A 106 -2.65 4.21 57.52
CA LEU A 106 -3.11 3.88 56.16
C LEU A 106 -3.72 5.10 55.44
N ALA A 107 -4.56 5.88 56.13
CA ALA A 107 -5.16 7.09 55.58
C ALA A 107 -4.12 8.20 55.32
N SER A 108 -3.06 8.30 56.13
CA SER A 108 -1.98 9.26 55.86
C SER A 108 -1.07 8.81 54.71
N GLU A 109 -0.83 7.51 54.55
CA GLU A 109 -0.16 6.94 53.37
C GLU A 109 -0.98 7.08 52.08
N ALA A 110 -2.30 6.91 52.14
CA ALA A 110 -3.19 7.17 51.01
C ALA A 110 -3.06 8.63 50.53
N ARG A 111 -3.14 9.60 51.45
CA ARG A 111 -2.95 11.03 51.14
C ARG A 111 -1.58 11.32 50.55
N ARG A 112 -0.50 10.78 51.14
CA ARG A 112 0.88 10.90 50.60
C ARG A 112 0.98 10.39 49.15
N ARG A 113 0.31 9.28 48.83
CA ARG A 113 0.27 8.73 47.45
C ARG A 113 -0.52 9.62 46.50
N GLU A 114 -1.69 10.14 46.92
CA GLU A 114 -2.44 11.11 46.14
C GLU A 114 -1.64 12.38 45.88
N ASP A 115 -0.94 12.92 46.89
CA ASP A 115 -0.15 14.15 46.77
C ASP A 115 1.07 13.95 45.86
N LEU A 116 1.74 12.80 45.91
CA LEU A 116 2.78 12.43 44.95
C LEU A 116 2.22 12.25 43.53
N GLN A 117 1.02 11.67 43.37
CA GLN A 117 0.35 11.57 42.07
C GLN A 117 -0.02 12.96 41.52
N ARG A 118 -0.54 13.87 42.36
CA ARG A 118 -0.80 15.28 42.00
C ARG A 118 0.48 15.98 41.56
N GLN A 119 1.57 15.83 42.31
CA GLN A 119 2.89 16.39 41.95
C GLN A 119 3.44 15.83 40.63
N HIS A 120 3.26 14.53 40.36
CA HIS A 120 3.65 13.93 39.08
C HIS A 120 2.78 14.42 37.92
N GLN A 121 1.48 14.58 38.12
CA GLN A 121 0.57 15.16 37.12
C GLN A 121 0.91 16.63 36.82
N LEU A 122 1.21 17.44 37.84
CA LEU A 122 1.64 18.83 37.67
C LEU A 122 2.96 18.91 36.89
N LYS A 123 3.99 18.14 37.25
CA LYS A 123 5.25 18.08 36.48
C LYS A 123 5.06 17.66 35.03
N LEU A 124 4.15 16.72 34.76
CA LEU A 124 3.79 16.32 33.40
C LEU A 124 3.02 17.42 32.63
N GLN A 125 2.32 18.32 33.32
CA GLN A 125 1.71 19.51 32.70
C GLN A 125 2.75 20.61 32.48
N GLU A 126 3.64 20.85 33.44
CA GLU A 126 4.78 21.78 33.33
C GLU A 126 5.64 21.42 32.12
N HIS A 127 6.09 20.16 31.99
CA HIS A 127 6.89 19.71 30.84
C HIS A 127 6.13 19.76 29.50
N ARG A 128 4.79 19.61 29.49
CA ARG A 128 3.99 19.84 28.26
C ARG A 128 4.00 21.30 27.87
N LEU A 129 3.75 22.20 28.82
CA LEU A 129 3.78 23.65 28.60
C LEU A 129 5.19 24.15 28.21
N GLU A 130 6.26 23.54 28.74
CA GLU A 130 7.64 23.80 28.32
C GLU A 130 7.89 23.37 26.88
N LEU A 131 7.45 22.18 26.48
CA LEU A 131 7.53 21.72 25.09
C LEU A 131 6.69 22.59 24.14
N GLU A 132 5.46 22.96 24.54
CA GLU A 132 4.59 23.86 23.79
C GLU A 132 5.24 25.24 23.58
N ARG A 133 5.88 25.81 24.60
CA ARG A 133 6.67 27.05 24.49
C ARG A 133 7.86 26.89 23.54
N VAL A 134 8.68 25.85 23.70
CA VAL A 134 9.83 25.61 22.82
C VAL A 134 9.38 25.43 21.36
N HIS A 135 8.22 24.80 21.12
CA HIS A 135 7.62 24.70 19.79
C HIS A 135 7.08 26.05 19.29
N SER A 136 6.41 26.86 20.11
CA SER A 136 5.92 28.19 19.69
C SER A 136 7.08 29.14 19.38
N ASP A 137 8.10 29.15 20.23
CA ASP A 137 9.30 29.96 20.08
C ASP A 137 10.03 29.55 18.80
N LYS A 138 10.22 28.25 18.58
CA LYS A 138 10.89 27.75 17.37
C LYS A 138 10.10 27.97 16.09
N ASN A 139 8.77 27.91 16.14
CA ASN A 139 7.92 28.31 15.01
C ASN A 139 8.07 29.81 14.74
N SER A 140 8.08 30.66 15.78
CA SER A 140 8.29 32.10 15.62
C SER A 140 9.67 32.45 15.04
N GLU A 141 10.73 31.70 15.37
CA GLU A 141 12.03 31.82 14.72
C GLU A 141 11.96 31.44 13.23
N MET A 142 11.29 30.34 12.89
CA MET A 142 11.12 29.91 11.49
C MET A 142 10.31 30.93 10.69
N ASP A 143 9.28 31.53 11.26
CA ASP A 143 8.45 32.55 10.61
C ASP A 143 9.21 33.87 10.45
N GLN A 144 9.97 34.32 11.46
CA GLN A 144 10.91 35.44 11.31
C GLN A 144 11.96 35.18 10.22
N GLN A 145 12.48 33.94 10.12
CA GLN A 145 13.41 33.58 9.04
C GLN A 145 12.73 33.58 7.67
N ARG A 146 11.51 33.03 7.54
CA ARG A 146 10.70 33.08 6.30
C ARG A 146 10.44 34.53 5.87
N GLU A 147 10.04 35.40 6.79
CA GLU A 147 9.88 36.82 6.54
C GLU A 147 11.19 37.48 6.08
N GLN A 148 12.33 37.17 6.71
CA GLN A 148 13.63 37.68 6.28
C GLN A 148 14.01 37.22 4.87
N TYR A 149 13.78 35.94 4.54
CA TYR A 149 14.03 35.39 3.20
C TYR A 149 13.12 36.01 2.14
N GLU A 150 11.82 36.13 2.38
CA GLU A 150 10.89 36.78 1.45
C GLU A 150 11.18 38.29 1.31
N ASN A 151 11.55 38.99 2.39
CA ASN A 151 12.00 40.37 2.32
C ASN A 151 13.30 40.53 1.49
N LEU A 152 14.24 39.59 1.59
CA LEU A 152 15.48 39.59 0.78
C LEU A 152 15.18 39.29 -0.68
N LYS A 153 14.38 38.25 -0.96
CA LYS A 153 13.90 37.86 -2.29
C LYS A 153 13.19 39.03 -2.98
N TRP A 154 12.23 39.68 -2.32
CA TRP A 154 11.51 40.84 -2.85
C TRP A 154 12.42 42.06 -3.12
N LYS A 155 13.47 42.26 -2.30
CA LYS A 155 14.50 43.28 -2.56
C LYS A 155 15.35 42.93 -3.78
N LEU A 156 15.70 41.66 -3.98
CA LEU A 156 16.45 41.18 -5.15
C LEU A 156 15.60 41.22 -6.43
N GLU A 157 14.34 40.78 -6.38
CA GLU A 157 13.38 40.88 -7.49
C GLU A 157 13.14 42.33 -7.93
N ARG A 158 13.11 43.29 -7.00
CA ARG A 158 13.09 44.72 -7.34
C ARG A 158 14.37 45.12 -8.07
N LYS A 159 15.55 44.81 -7.52
CA LYS A 159 16.83 45.16 -8.15
C LYS A 159 17.00 44.57 -9.55
N LEU A 160 16.49 43.36 -9.78
CA LEU A 160 16.44 42.77 -11.12
C LEU A 160 15.55 43.61 -12.06
N LYS A 161 14.33 43.95 -11.64
CA LYS A 161 13.41 44.82 -12.42
C LYS A 161 13.95 46.23 -12.67
N GLU A 162 14.71 46.78 -11.72
CA GLU A 162 15.42 48.06 -11.85
C GLU A 162 16.53 47.95 -12.92
N LEU A 163 17.40 46.94 -12.82
CA LEU A 163 18.47 46.69 -13.79
C LEU A 163 17.95 46.32 -15.20
N ASP A 164 16.87 45.54 -15.29
CA ASP A 164 16.19 45.22 -16.56
C ASP A 164 15.62 46.51 -17.21
N GLY A 165 15.13 47.45 -16.40
CA GLY A 165 14.70 48.78 -16.82
C GLY A 165 15.86 49.63 -17.32
N GLU A 166 16.96 49.71 -16.58
CA GLU A 166 18.19 50.41 -16.98
C GLU A 166 18.76 49.84 -18.29
N LEU A 167 18.81 48.51 -18.44
CA LEU A 167 19.24 47.84 -19.67
C LEU A 167 18.28 48.08 -20.85
N ALA A 168 16.98 48.21 -20.60
CA ALA A 168 16.00 48.58 -21.63
C ALA A 168 16.20 50.03 -22.10
N LEU A 169 16.44 50.95 -21.16
CA LEU A 169 16.76 52.36 -21.46
C LEU A 169 18.06 52.48 -22.27
N GLN A 170 19.15 51.85 -21.82
CA GLN A 170 20.43 51.86 -22.56
C GLN A 170 20.28 51.31 -24.00
N ARG A 171 19.47 50.28 -24.21
CA ARG A 171 19.16 49.77 -25.56
C ARG A 171 18.37 50.78 -26.38
N GLN A 172 17.41 51.47 -25.79
CA GLN A 172 16.63 52.51 -26.46
C GLN A 172 17.49 53.74 -26.81
N GLU A 173 18.35 54.17 -25.91
CA GLU A 173 19.31 55.27 -26.11
C GLU A 173 20.26 54.95 -27.27
N LEU A 174 20.92 53.79 -27.26
CA LEU A 174 21.80 53.35 -28.34
C LEU A 174 21.07 53.26 -29.70
N LEU A 175 19.83 52.76 -29.73
CA LEU A 175 19.02 52.73 -30.95
C LEU A 175 18.72 54.15 -31.47
N LEU A 176 18.34 55.08 -30.59
CA LEU A 176 18.10 56.48 -30.95
C LEU A 176 19.39 57.19 -31.42
N GLU A 177 20.53 56.88 -30.82
CA GLU A 177 21.84 57.37 -31.26
C GLU A 177 22.18 56.87 -32.67
N PHE A 178 22.06 55.55 -32.92
CA PHE A 178 22.26 54.96 -34.24
C PHE A 178 21.31 55.54 -35.29
N GLU A 179 20.02 55.69 -34.97
CA GLU A 179 19.08 56.38 -35.87
C GLU A 179 19.50 57.83 -36.14
N SER A 180 19.97 58.56 -35.12
CA SER A 180 20.43 59.95 -35.29
C SER A 180 21.66 60.03 -36.22
N GLU A 181 22.59 59.09 -36.08
CA GLU A 181 23.80 59.00 -36.91
C GLU A 181 23.47 58.60 -38.34
N MET A 182 22.54 57.65 -38.54
CA MET A 182 22.06 57.28 -39.87
C MET A 182 21.34 58.46 -40.54
N ARG A 183 20.46 59.16 -39.83
CA ARG A 183 19.80 60.40 -40.31
C ARG A 183 20.80 61.48 -40.71
N LYS A 184 21.87 61.69 -39.92
CA LYS A 184 22.97 62.63 -40.25
C LYS A 184 23.72 62.20 -41.52
N ARG A 185 24.06 60.92 -41.65
CA ARG A 185 24.78 60.37 -42.82
C ARG A 185 23.94 60.45 -44.09
N GLU A 186 22.66 60.06 -44.03
CA GLU A 186 21.71 60.24 -45.12
C GLU A 186 21.58 61.71 -45.54
N HIS A 187 21.47 62.64 -44.58
CA HIS A 187 21.40 64.06 -44.88
C HIS A 187 22.70 64.58 -45.54
N GLY A 188 23.86 64.14 -45.06
CA GLY A 188 25.16 64.43 -45.68
C GLY A 188 25.25 63.91 -47.12
N PHE A 189 24.81 62.68 -47.39
CA PHE A 189 24.77 62.12 -48.75
C PHE A 189 23.76 62.84 -49.65
N ARG A 190 22.60 63.28 -49.14
CA ARG A 190 21.63 64.12 -49.88
C ARG A 190 22.27 65.44 -50.28
N LEU A 191 22.85 66.18 -49.32
CA LEU A 191 23.56 67.43 -49.58
C LEU A 191 24.74 67.27 -50.55
N GLN A 192 25.48 66.17 -50.46
CA GLN A 192 26.54 65.86 -51.42
C GLN A 192 25.97 65.63 -52.83
N ALA A 193 24.92 64.82 -52.97
CA ALA A 193 24.26 64.58 -54.26
C ALA A 193 23.69 65.88 -54.86
N ASP A 194 23.05 66.73 -54.05
CA ASP A 194 22.55 68.04 -54.47
C ASP A 194 23.70 68.96 -54.91
N SER A 195 24.82 68.97 -54.18
CA SER A 195 26.00 69.77 -54.57
C SER A 195 26.63 69.29 -55.89
N MET A 196 26.68 67.96 -56.12
CA MET A 196 27.18 67.38 -57.36
C MET A 196 26.22 67.64 -58.52
N SER A 197 24.90 67.55 -58.29
CA SER A 197 23.86 67.88 -59.28
C SER A 197 23.97 69.34 -59.73
N ASN A 198 24.09 70.27 -58.77
CA ASN A 198 24.33 71.69 -59.05
C ASN A 198 25.65 71.91 -59.81
N MET A 199 26.74 71.21 -59.43
CA MET A 199 28.02 71.31 -60.13
C MET A 199 27.91 70.83 -61.58
N VAL A 200 27.30 69.67 -61.83
CA VAL A 200 27.01 69.15 -63.18
C VAL A 200 26.18 70.14 -63.99
N LEU A 201 25.11 70.70 -63.41
CA LEU A 201 24.29 71.72 -64.07
C LEU A 201 25.10 72.98 -64.45
N THR A 202 26.00 73.47 -63.58
CA THR A 202 26.87 74.61 -63.93
C THR A 202 27.86 74.27 -65.03
N HIS A 203 28.40 73.05 -65.08
CA HIS A 203 29.26 72.59 -66.17
C HIS A 203 28.48 72.45 -67.48
N GLU A 204 27.27 71.87 -67.47
CA GLU A 204 26.38 71.83 -68.63
C GLU A 204 26.08 73.23 -69.18
N LEU A 205 25.73 74.17 -68.31
CA LEU A 205 25.47 75.56 -68.70
C LEU A 205 26.72 76.22 -69.29
N LYS A 206 27.91 75.97 -68.73
CA LYS A 206 29.18 76.44 -69.29
C LYS A 206 29.48 75.83 -70.67
N VAL A 207 29.22 74.54 -70.88
CA VAL A 207 29.35 73.89 -72.21
C VAL A 207 28.34 74.49 -73.20
N LYS A 208 27.10 74.73 -72.77
CA LYS A 208 26.05 75.38 -73.59
C LYS A 208 26.39 76.84 -73.95
N LEU A 209 27.23 77.54 -73.16
CA LEU A 209 27.77 78.87 -73.47
C LEU A 209 28.97 78.77 -74.44
N LEU A 210 29.99 77.99 -74.10
CA LEU A 210 31.19 77.79 -74.94
C LEU A 210 30.83 77.31 -76.36
N ASN A 211 29.80 76.47 -76.51
CA ASN A 211 29.35 76.03 -77.82
C ASN A 211 28.72 77.16 -78.67
N LYS A 212 28.09 78.17 -78.04
CA LYS A 212 27.59 79.37 -78.75
C LYS A 212 28.75 80.26 -79.18
N GLU A 213 29.74 80.45 -78.31
CA GLU A 213 30.96 81.21 -78.62
C GLU A 213 31.74 80.57 -79.80
N LEU A 214 31.86 79.24 -79.82
CA LEU A 214 32.48 78.49 -80.92
C LEU A 214 31.71 78.57 -82.24
N VAL A 215 30.39 78.79 -82.22
CA VAL A 215 29.60 79.03 -83.44
C VAL A 215 29.86 80.44 -83.97
N ALA A 216 29.77 81.47 -83.12
CA ALA A 216 30.03 82.86 -83.50
C ALA A 216 31.47 83.07 -84.03
N LEU A 217 32.46 82.39 -83.46
CA LEU A 217 33.85 82.41 -83.94
C LEU A 217 34.01 81.77 -85.33
N LYS A 218 33.23 80.73 -85.67
CA LYS A 218 33.24 80.12 -87.01
C LYS A 218 32.58 81.03 -88.05
N GLU A 219 31.49 81.69 -87.69
CA GLU A 219 30.81 82.67 -88.54
C GLU A 219 31.72 83.86 -88.87
N ALA A 220 32.41 84.42 -87.87
CA ALA A 220 33.41 85.47 -88.06
C ALA A 220 34.61 85.00 -88.91
N ALA A 221 35.09 83.76 -88.72
CA ALA A 221 36.18 83.20 -89.52
C ALA A 221 35.80 82.98 -91.00
N ALA A 222 34.54 82.64 -91.29
CA ALA A 222 34.04 82.53 -92.66
C ALA A 222 34.06 83.89 -93.38
N GLN A 223 33.55 84.94 -92.72
CA GLN A 223 33.57 86.32 -93.26
C GLN A 223 35.00 86.83 -93.52
N ALA A 224 35.95 86.48 -92.65
CA ALA A 224 37.37 86.77 -92.87
C ALA A 224 37.96 86.03 -94.09
N ALA A 225 37.59 84.76 -94.31
CA ALA A 225 38.05 83.98 -95.47
C ALA A 225 37.47 84.49 -96.80
N GLU A 226 36.24 85.02 -96.81
CA GLU A 226 35.63 85.62 -98.00
C GLU A 226 36.32 86.93 -98.40
N SER A 227 36.64 87.81 -97.43
CA SER A 227 37.41 89.03 -97.72
C SER A 227 38.83 88.73 -98.20
N LEU A 228 39.51 87.72 -97.64
CA LEU A 228 40.84 87.28 -98.09
C LEU A 228 40.84 86.88 -99.58
N ARG A 229 39.87 86.06 -100.02
CA ARG A 229 39.74 85.64 -101.43
C ARG A 229 39.61 86.81 -102.40
N SER A 230 38.95 87.90 -102.00
CA SER A 230 38.84 89.11 -102.82
C SER A 230 40.20 89.81 -103.03
N ALA A 231 41.13 89.69 -102.07
CA ALA A 231 42.49 90.21 -102.18
C ALA A 231 43.43 89.25 -102.94
N GLU A 232 43.26 87.94 -102.77
CA GLU A 232 43.99 86.91 -103.53
C GLU A 232 43.79 87.08 -105.05
N ALA A 233 42.55 87.36 -105.49
CA ALA A 233 42.24 87.64 -106.89
C ALA A 233 42.98 88.87 -107.47
N ALA A 234 43.29 89.88 -106.63
CA ALA A 234 44.07 91.05 -107.05
C ALA A 234 45.58 90.75 -107.16
N ASN A 235 46.10 89.83 -106.32
CA ASN A 235 47.50 89.43 -106.34
C ASN A 235 47.87 88.62 -107.59
N ALA A 236 46.95 87.81 -108.14
CA ALA A 236 47.20 87.06 -109.38
C ALA A 236 47.65 87.96 -110.57
N GLY A 237 47.11 89.18 -110.67
CA GLY A 237 47.52 90.19 -111.68
C GLY A 237 48.89 90.86 -111.43
N LEU A 238 49.55 90.51 -110.32
CA LEU A 238 50.95 90.81 -110.02
C LEU A 238 51.84 89.57 -110.23
N GLU A 239 51.32 88.38 -109.97
CA GLU A 239 52.04 87.10 -110.15
C GLU A 239 52.47 86.85 -111.59
N GLU A 240 51.68 87.21 -112.60
CA GLU A 240 52.09 87.11 -114.02
C GLU A 240 53.41 87.85 -114.31
N LYS A 241 53.60 89.02 -113.69
CA LYS A 241 54.84 89.83 -113.82
C LYS A 241 56.01 89.19 -113.05
N LEU A 242 55.70 88.43 -112.00
CA LEU A 242 56.66 87.66 -111.21
C LEU A 242 57.03 86.32 -111.87
N GLN A 243 56.26 85.82 -112.85
CA GLN A 243 56.58 84.58 -113.56
C GLN A 243 57.78 84.73 -114.52
N HIS A 244 58.06 85.93 -115.02
CA HIS A 244 59.28 86.21 -115.82
C HIS A 244 60.54 86.22 -114.96
N SER A 245 60.58 86.94 -113.83
CA SER A 245 61.70 86.81 -112.86
C SER A 245 61.75 85.40 -112.25
N GLY A 246 60.62 84.71 -112.18
CA GLY A 246 60.48 83.29 -111.90
C GLY A 246 61.12 82.34 -112.93
N GLN A 247 61.64 82.82 -114.06
CA GLN A 247 62.47 82.03 -114.99
C GLN A 247 63.94 82.02 -114.52
N GLU A 248 64.50 83.18 -114.18
CA GLU A 248 65.87 83.31 -113.66
C GLU A 248 66.01 82.66 -112.27
N LEU A 249 64.95 82.70 -111.45
CA LEU A 249 64.90 82.00 -110.17
C LEU A 249 64.83 80.47 -110.29
N ARG A 250 64.47 79.90 -111.45
CA ARG A 250 64.31 78.44 -111.61
C ARG A 250 65.64 77.70 -111.65
N ASP A 251 66.68 78.27 -112.27
CA ASP A 251 68.01 77.67 -112.28
C ASP A 251 68.66 77.71 -110.87
N LEU A 252 68.37 78.78 -110.11
CA LEU A 252 68.69 78.87 -108.68
C LEU A 252 67.80 78.01 -107.78
N ALA A 253 66.61 77.59 -108.25
CA ALA A 253 65.75 76.65 -107.55
C ALA A 253 66.27 75.23 -107.69
N ALA A 254 66.64 74.78 -108.90
CA ALA A 254 67.14 73.41 -109.14
C ALA A 254 68.33 73.04 -108.23
N ALA A 255 69.25 73.98 -107.98
CA ALA A 255 70.37 73.80 -107.05
C ALA A 255 69.93 73.69 -105.57
N LYS A 256 68.83 74.36 -105.18
CA LYS A 256 68.20 74.25 -103.86
C LYS A 256 67.35 73.00 -103.73
N ASP A 257 66.67 72.57 -104.79
CA ASP A 257 65.79 71.39 -104.80
C ASP A 257 66.58 70.10 -104.55
N ALA A 258 67.81 70.01 -105.05
CA ALA A 258 68.74 68.94 -104.69
C ALA A 258 69.02 68.90 -103.17
N ARG A 259 69.17 70.08 -102.53
CA ARG A 259 69.39 70.20 -101.08
C ARG A 259 68.11 70.02 -100.26
N ILE A 260 66.95 70.35 -100.82
CA ILE A 260 65.64 70.11 -100.21
C ILE A 260 65.39 68.60 -100.13
N LYS A 261 65.59 67.83 -101.21
CA LYS A 261 65.45 66.36 -101.22
C LYS A 261 66.32 65.67 -100.16
N ASP A 262 67.52 66.19 -99.96
CA ASP A 262 68.50 65.75 -98.95
C ASP A 262 68.01 65.95 -97.49
N LEU A 263 67.13 66.93 -97.27
CA LEU A 263 66.51 67.25 -95.99
C LEU A 263 65.14 66.55 -95.84
N GLU A 264 64.37 66.43 -96.92
CA GLU A 264 63.14 65.64 -96.99
C GLU A 264 63.41 64.16 -96.66
N GLY A 265 64.48 63.57 -97.20
CA GLY A 265 64.90 62.21 -96.87
C GLY A 265 65.16 62.03 -95.37
N LYS A 266 65.84 62.99 -94.73
CA LYS A 266 66.12 62.98 -93.28
C LYS A 266 64.85 63.19 -92.45
N LEU A 267 63.98 64.12 -92.87
CA LEU A 267 62.68 64.36 -92.23
C LEU A 267 61.80 63.11 -92.29
N ASN A 268 61.74 62.44 -93.44
CA ASN A 268 60.99 61.21 -93.62
C ASN A 268 61.52 60.06 -92.73
N CYS A 269 62.84 59.95 -92.55
CA CYS A 269 63.42 58.99 -91.61
C CYS A 269 62.97 59.24 -90.16
N VAL A 270 62.96 60.51 -89.71
CA VAL A 270 62.52 60.90 -88.36
C VAL A 270 61.00 60.74 -88.19
N GLN A 271 60.20 61.02 -89.23
CA GLN A 271 58.76 60.74 -89.20
C GLN A 271 58.47 59.24 -89.12
N LEU A 272 59.29 58.40 -89.77
CA LEU A 272 59.16 56.93 -89.71
C LEU A 272 59.62 56.35 -88.37
N SER A 273 60.64 56.91 -87.70
CA SER A 273 60.98 56.48 -86.33
C SER A 273 59.89 56.90 -85.34
N ARG A 274 59.42 58.16 -85.42
CA ARG A 274 58.33 58.66 -84.58
C ARG A 274 57.04 57.83 -84.71
N LYS A 275 56.63 57.45 -85.93
CA LYS A 275 55.45 56.60 -86.13
C LYS A 275 55.61 55.22 -85.46
N LYS A 276 56.79 54.62 -85.54
CA LYS A 276 57.10 53.35 -84.86
C LYS A 276 57.07 53.50 -83.33
N GLU A 277 57.57 54.62 -82.80
CA GLU A 277 57.49 54.93 -81.37
C GLU A 277 56.02 55.12 -80.93
N GLU A 278 55.21 55.88 -81.68
CA GLU A 278 53.77 56.06 -81.43
C GLU A 278 53.00 54.73 -81.48
N GLU A 279 53.35 53.81 -82.39
CA GLU A 279 52.82 52.43 -82.39
C GLU A 279 53.27 51.61 -81.18
N VAL A 280 54.52 51.72 -80.75
CA VAL A 280 55.04 51.02 -79.56
C VAL A 280 54.38 51.57 -78.28
N PHE A 281 54.12 52.87 -78.18
CA PHE A 281 53.33 53.43 -77.08
C PHE A 281 51.87 52.95 -77.14
N ARG A 282 51.25 52.89 -78.32
CA ARG A 282 49.89 52.35 -78.48
C ARG A 282 49.79 50.90 -77.99
N ARG A 283 50.71 50.03 -78.41
CA ARG A 283 50.78 48.62 -77.96
C ARG A 283 50.97 48.52 -76.45
N LYS A 284 51.85 49.33 -75.84
CA LYS A 284 52.00 49.38 -74.38
C LYS A 284 50.74 49.84 -73.65
N HIS A 285 49.97 50.76 -74.23
CA HIS A 285 48.66 51.13 -73.67
C HIS A 285 47.65 50.00 -73.82
N GLU A 286 47.59 49.33 -74.97
CA GLU A 286 46.75 48.15 -75.22
C GLU A 286 47.10 46.99 -74.26
N GLU A 287 48.39 46.76 -73.97
CA GLU A 287 48.92 45.80 -72.99
C GLU A 287 48.51 46.17 -71.55
N LEU A 288 48.67 47.45 -71.14
CA LEU A 288 48.25 47.91 -69.80
C LEU A 288 46.74 47.82 -69.60
N ASP A 289 45.97 48.17 -70.62
CA ASP A 289 44.52 48.01 -70.67
C ASP A 289 44.08 46.54 -70.59
N HIS A 290 44.82 45.63 -71.24
CA HIS A 290 44.58 44.20 -71.17
C HIS A 290 44.88 43.66 -69.76
N LEU A 291 46.01 44.05 -69.16
CA LEU A 291 46.37 43.70 -67.78
C LEU A 291 45.38 44.26 -66.75
N ALA A 292 44.82 45.46 -66.99
CA ALA A 292 43.74 46.00 -66.15
C ALA A 292 42.49 45.13 -66.22
N ARG A 293 42.03 44.78 -67.42
CA ARG A 293 40.86 43.89 -67.63
C ARG A 293 41.06 42.49 -67.06
N GLU A 294 42.27 41.94 -67.13
CA GLU A 294 42.61 40.67 -66.48
C GLU A 294 42.52 40.76 -64.96
N ARG A 295 43.07 41.83 -64.36
CA ARG A 295 42.97 42.05 -62.90
C ARG A 295 41.53 42.23 -62.45
N ASP A 296 40.71 42.95 -63.21
CA ASP A 296 39.29 43.11 -62.92
C ASP A 296 38.50 41.81 -63.09
N ALA A 297 38.83 40.99 -64.11
CA ALA A 297 38.25 39.66 -64.28
C ALA A 297 38.63 38.70 -63.14
N VAL A 298 39.89 38.71 -62.69
CA VAL A 298 40.33 37.93 -61.52
C VAL A 298 39.65 38.42 -60.23
N LEU A 299 39.51 39.74 -60.04
CA LEU A 299 38.78 40.31 -58.91
C LEU A 299 37.28 39.96 -58.95
N ALA A 300 36.67 39.91 -60.14
CA ALA A 300 35.29 39.47 -60.31
C ALA A 300 35.13 37.97 -59.99
N ALA A 301 36.05 37.12 -60.46
CA ALA A 301 36.05 35.68 -60.15
C ALA A 301 36.23 35.41 -58.65
N VAL A 302 37.14 36.11 -57.98
CA VAL A 302 37.33 36.01 -56.51
C VAL A 302 36.10 36.49 -55.74
N LYS A 303 35.45 37.59 -56.18
CA LYS A 303 34.18 38.05 -55.59
C LYS A 303 33.04 37.05 -55.79
N GLY A 304 32.95 36.43 -56.96
CA GLY A 304 31.98 35.36 -57.25
C GLY A 304 32.17 34.16 -56.34
N ALA A 305 33.38 33.60 -56.30
CA ALA A 305 33.72 32.47 -55.43
C ALA A 305 33.50 32.78 -53.93
N HIS A 306 33.71 34.03 -53.48
CA HIS A 306 33.40 34.42 -52.11
C HIS A 306 31.90 34.57 -51.85
N ALA A 307 31.13 35.09 -52.80
CA ALA A 307 29.66 35.14 -52.70
C ALA A 307 29.04 33.74 -52.65
N GLU A 308 29.54 32.80 -53.45
CA GLU A 308 29.17 31.38 -53.40
C GLU A 308 29.52 30.75 -52.05
N GLN A 309 30.70 31.05 -51.48
CA GLN A 309 31.07 30.59 -50.14
C GLN A 309 30.15 31.14 -49.05
N LEU A 310 29.76 32.43 -49.12
CA LEU A 310 28.81 33.03 -48.19
C LEU A 310 27.43 32.37 -48.31
N GLN A 311 26.89 32.19 -49.51
CA GLN A 311 25.63 31.48 -49.74
C GLN A 311 25.66 30.03 -49.22
N VAL A 312 26.78 29.32 -49.38
CA VAL A 312 26.96 27.96 -48.82
C VAL A 312 27.03 27.97 -47.29
N LEU A 313 27.60 29.01 -46.67
CA LEU A 313 27.62 29.18 -45.20
C LEU A 313 26.26 29.58 -44.65
N GLU A 314 25.53 30.47 -45.33
CA GLU A 314 24.15 30.87 -45.01
C GLU A 314 23.20 29.67 -45.10
N ALA A 315 23.26 28.89 -46.19
CA ALA A 315 22.49 27.66 -46.34
C ALA A 315 22.82 26.62 -45.26
N ARG A 316 24.08 26.54 -44.81
CA ARG A 316 24.48 25.69 -43.66
C ARG A 316 23.94 26.23 -42.34
N ALA A 317 23.94 27.55 -42.12
CA ALA A 317 23.40 28.17 -40.91
C ALA A 317 21.89 27.93 -40.79
N LEU A 318 21.12 28.17 -41.86
CA LEU A 318 19.69 27.85 -41.93
C LEU A 318 19.44 26.34 -41.76
N GLY A 319 20.25 25.50 -42.38
CA GLY A 319 20.19 24.04 -42.25
C GLY A 319 20.56 23.51 -40.87
N LEU A 320 21.29 24.27 -40.05
CA LEU A 320 21.55 23.99 -38.64
C LEU A 320 20.42 24.53 -37.75
N GLN A 321 19.93 25.75 -38.01
CA GLN A 321 18.80 26.34 -37.28
C GLN A 321 17.56 25.43 -37.35
N ALA A 322 17.18 24.98 -38.55
CA ALA A 322 16.04 24.07 -38.74
C ALA A 322 16.23 22.71 -38.02
N ARG A 323 17.48 22.28 -37.77
CA ARG A 323 17.76 21.08 -36.96
C ARG A 323 17.62 21.36 -35.47
N CYS A 324 18.06 22.53 -34.99
CA CYS A 324 17.84 22.96 -33.61
C CYS A 324 16.34 23.08 -33.31
N GLU A 325 15.57 23.76 -34.17
CA GLU A 325 14.12 23.89 -34.05
C GLU A 325 13.41 22.52 -34.06
N ALA A 326 13.83 21.59 -34.94
CA ALA A 326 13.32 20.23 -34.95
C ALA A 326 13.64 19.44 -33.67
N LEU A 327 14.84 19.61 -33.10
CA LEU A 327 15.25 18.98 -31.84
C LEU A 327 14.51 19.58 -30.63
N GLU A 328 14.31 20.90 -30.59
CA GLU A 328 13.47 21.55 -29.57
C GLU A 328 12.03 21.03 -29.61
N LEU A 329 11.44 20.88 -30.80
CA LEU A 329 10.11 20.31 -30.96
C LEU A 329 10.05 18.84 -30.55
N GLN A 330 11.12 18.06 -30.79
CA GLN A 330 11.21 16.68 -30.30
C GLN A 330 11.37 16.60 -28.77
N LEU A 331 12.18 17.47 -28.17
CA LEU A 331 12.37 17.59 -26.73
C LEU A 331 11.05 17.97 -26.06
N ARG A 332 10.39 19.05 -26.49
CA ARG A 332 9.07 19.46 -25.98
C ARG A 332 8.06 18.32 -26.10
N ARG A 333 7.99 17.65 -27.26
CA ARG A 333 7.11 16.47 -27.43
C ARG A 333 7.45 15.32 -26.48
N ALA A 334 8.70 15.18 -26.01
CA ALA A 334 9.10 14.18 -25.03
C ALA A 334 8.76 14.61 -23.60
N GLU A 335 8.97 15.89 -23.27
CA GLU A 335 8.55 16.51 -22.00
C GLU A 335 7.03 16.38 -21.80
N TRP A 336 6.21 16.73 -22.81
CA TRP A 336 4.76 16.52 -22.78
C TRP A 336 4.39 15.05 -22.53
N ARG A 337 5.01 14.10 -23.26
CA ARG A 337 4.78 12.66 -23.03
C ARG A 337 5.22 12.17 -21.65
N GLN A 338 6.27 12.75 -21.06
CA GLN A 338 6.67 12.45 -19.67
C GLN A 338 5.67 13.03 -18.67
N VAL A 339 5.23 14.27 -18.86
CA VAL A 339 4.22 14.94 -18.03
C VAL A 339 2.88 14.21 -18.07
N ASP A 340 2.44 13.74 -19.23
CA ASP A 340 1.20 12.97 -19.36
C ASP A 340 1.33 11.56 -18.76
N ALA A 341 2.46 10.88 -18.97
CA ALA A 341 2.75 9.61 -18.30
C ALA A 341 2.88 9.76 -16.76
N LEU A 342 3.31 10.92 -16.26
CA LEU A 342 3.30 11.22 -14.82
C LEU A 342 1.86 11.40 -14.31
N LYS A 343 0.99 12.14 -15.01
CA LYS A 343 -0.44 12.22 -14.66
C LYS A 343 -1.13 10.85 -14.63
N GLU A 344 -0.80 9.97 -15.58
CA GLU A 344 -1.29 8.59 -15.59
C GLU A 344 -0.79 7.78 -14.38
N LYS A 345 0.47 7.99 -13.95
CA LYS A 345 1.03 7.38 -12.73
C LYS A 345 0.38 7.93 -11.46
N ASP A 346 0.14 9.24 -11.38
CA ASP A 346 -0.52 9.88 -10.25
C ASP A 346 -1.97 9.39 -10.13
N ALA A 347 -2.73 9.39 -11.23
CA ALA A 347 -4.09 8.84 -11.27
C ALA A 347 -4.16 7.34 -10.95
N ALA A 348 -3.10 6.57 -11.24
CA ALA A 348 -2.99 5.18 -10.81
C ALA A 348 -2.65 5.06 -9.32
N MET A 349 -1.81 5.94 -8.76
CA MET A 349 -1.55 6.00 -7.32
C MET A 349 -2.79 6.40 -6.53
N ASP A 350 -3.61 7.33 -7.03
CA ASP A 350 -4.84 7.75 -6.38
C ASP A 350 -5.89 6.64 -6.37
N LYS A 351 -6.07 5.91 -7.48
CA LYS A 351 -6.90 4.68 -7.47
C LYS A 351 -6.42 3.64 -6.46
N LEU A 352 -5.10 3.40 -6.38
CA LEU A 352 -4.54 2.48 -5.38
C LEU A 352 -4.70 2.99 -3.93
N ARG A 353 -4.79 4.30 -3.70
CA ARG A 353 -5.14 4.89 -2.39
C ARG A 353 -6.63 4.70 -2.10
N GLU A 354 -7.51 4.91 -3.07
CA GLU A 354 -8.95 4.65 -2.98
C GLU A 354 -9.22 3.16 -2.67
N ASP A 355 -8.67 2.24 -3.47
CA ASP A 355 -8.76 0.78 -3.27
C ASP A 355 -8.25 0.37 -1.89
N ALA A 356 -7.09 0.90 -1.45
CA ALA A 356 -6.56 0.63 -0.12
C ALA A 356 -7.42 1.21 1.02
N SER A 357 -8.17 2.30 0.77
CA SER A 357 -9.11 2.86 1.75
C SER A 357 -10.44 2.08 1.81
N ALA A 358 -10.91 1.57 0.65
CA ALA A 358 -12.08 0.71 0.56
C ALA A 358 -11.80 -0.67 1.18
N LEU A 359 -10.60 -1.22 0.98
CA LEU A 359 -10.16 -2.45 1.62
C LEU A 359 -10.04 -2.28 3.14
N LYS A 360 -9.49 -1.16 3.63
CA LYS A 360 -9.44 -0.86 5.07
C LYS A 360 -10.83 -0.75 5.69
N SER A 361 -11.71 0.08 5.13
CA SER A 361 -13.07 0.22 5.65
C SER A 361 -13.89 -1.10 5.54
N GLY A 362 -13.59 -1.94 4.55
CA GLY A 362 -14.10 -3.32 4.48
C GLY A 362 -13.61 -4.22 5.61
N TRP A 363 -12.32 -4.17 5.97
CA TRP A 363 -11.78 -4.88 7.14
C TRP A 363 -12.33 -4.33 8.46
N ASP A 364 -12.40 -3.01 8.62
CA ASP A 364 -12.97 -2.36 9.80
C ASP A 364 -14.45 -2.74 10.00
N ALA A 365 -15.22 -2.82 8.91
CA ALA A 365 -16.60 -3.31 8.92
C ALA A 365 -16.70 -4.81 9.29
N GLN A 366 -15.79 -5.66 8.82
CA GLN A 366 -15.72 -7.06 9.24
C GLN A 366 -15.36 -7.21 10.72
N ILE A 367 -14.41 -6.40 11.23
CA ILE A 367 -14.05 -6.37 12.66
C ILE A 367 -15.22 -5.88 13.52
N ALA A 368 -15.95 -4.86 13.08
CA ALA A 368 -17.16 -4.38 13.72
C ALA A 368 -18.28 -5.44 13.75
N GLN A 369 -18.47 -6.18 12.65
CA GLN A 369 -19.45 -7.27 12.59
C GLN A 369 -19.04 -8.45 13.49
N LEU A 370 -17.78 -8.89 13.46
CA LEU A 370 -17.27 -9.98 14.30
C LEU A 370 -17.31 -9.64 15.80
N SER A 371 -16.99 -8.41 16.18
CA SER A 371 -17.10 -7.96 17.57
C SER A 371 -18.56 -7.87 18.04
N LYS A 372 -19.48 -7.40 17.19
CA LYS A 372 -20.94 -7.45 17.45
C LYS A 372 -21.44 -8.89 17.62
N GLU A 373 -20.98 -9.82 16.78
CA GLU A 373 -21.31 -11.24 16.91
C GLU A 373 -20.75 -11.86 18.19
N MET A 374 -19.50 -11.53 18.55
CA MET A 374 -18.87 -11.99 19.79
C MET A 374 -19.67 -11.50 21.00
N ILE A 375 -19.98 -10.20 21.08
CA ILE A 375 -20.85 -9.63 22.14
C ILE A 375 -22.22 -10.33 22.17
N SER A 376 -22.82 -10.66 21.02
CA SER A 376 -24.10 -11.37 20.99
C SER A 376 -24.00 -12.81 21.52
N LYS A 377 -22.87 -13.49 21.27
CA LYS A 377 -22.57 -14.83 21.80
C LYS A 377 -22.25 -14.78 23.29
N ASP A 378 -21.52 -13.76 23.75
CA ASP A 378 -21.23 -13.54 25.17
C ASP A 378 -22.51 -13.27 25.98
N LEU A 379 -23.46 -12.50 25.42
CA LEU A 379 -24.78 -12.29 26.02
C LEU A 379 -25.62 -13.57 26.07
N GLN A 380 -25.57 -14.42 25.03
CA GLN A 380 -26.22 -15.74 25.03
C GLN A 380 -25.57 -16.69 26.04
N LEU A 381 -24.23 -16.67 26.18
CA LEU A 381 -23.54 -17.45 27.20
C LEU A 381 -23.90 -16.96 28.62
N GLN A 382 -24.10 -15.67 28.82
CA GLN A 382 -24.57 -15.12 30.10
C GLN A 382 -26.01 -15.51 30.42
N SER A 383 -26.94 -15.53 29.44
CA SER A 383 -28.31 -16.01 29.68
C SER A 383 -28.34 -17.51 29.99
N LEU A 384 -27.60 -18.32 29.22
CA LEU A 384 -27.47 -19.76 29.46
C LEU A 384 -26.80 -20.08 30.80
N GLN A 385 -25.84 -19.27 31.26
CA GLN A 385 -25.27 -19.39 32.61
C GLN A 385 -26.30 -19.03 33.71
N GLY A 386 -27.17 -18.05 33.46
CA GLY A 386 -28.31 -17.75 34.32
C GLY A 386 -29.27 -18.94 34.43
N GLU A 387 -29.71 -19.48 33.30
CA GLU A 387 -30.55 -20.68 33.21
C GLU A 387 -29.88 -21.89 33.89
N GLU A 388 -28.57 -22.09 33.73
CA GLU A 388 -27.82 -23.16 34.40
C GLU A 388 -27.83 -23.01 35.93
N VAL A 389 -27.71 -21.77 36.45
CA VAL A 389 -27.80 -21.48 37.88
C VAL A 389 -29.22 -21.69 38.41
N GLU A 390 -30.25 -21.30 37.65
CA GLU A 390 -31.65 -21.58 38.00
C GLU A 390 -31.94 -23.09 38.03
N LEU A 391 -31.52 -23.83 37.00
CA LEU A 391 -31.66 -25.29 36.94
C LEU A 391 -30.90 -25.99 38.08
N LYS A 392 -29.68 -25.54 38.43
CA LYS A 392 -28.96 -26.01 39.62
C LYS A 392 -29.74 -25.73 40.92
N ALA A 393 -30.36 -24.56 41.05
CA ALA A 393 -31.20 -24.23 42.21
C ALA A 393 -32.50 -25.07 42.26
N HIS A 394 -33.12 -25.35 41.12
CA HIS A 394 -34.27 -26.27 41.02
C HIS A 394 -33.88 -27.70 41.39
N LEU A 395 -32.77 -28.23 40.86
CA LEU A 395 -32.25 -29.55 41.22
C LEU A 395 -31.93 -29.64 42.73
N ALA A 396 -31.33 -28.60 43.32
CA ALA A 396 -31.07 -28.56 44.77
C ALA A 396 -32.36 -28.57 45.61
N ARG A 397 -33.42 -27.88 45.19
CA ARG A 397 -34.74 -27.96 45.84
C ARG A 397 -35.33 -29.37 45.74
N CYS A 398 -35.35 -29.96 44.54
CA CYS A 398 -35.82 -31.33 44.35
C CYS A 398 -35.02 -32.35 45.17
N GLN A 399 -33.71 -32.18 45.33
CA GLN A 399 -32.88 -33.02 46.20
C GLN A 399 -33.25 -32.86 47.69
N GLN A 400 -33.54 -31.64 48.16
CA GLN A 400 -34.02 -31.40 49.52
C GLN A 400 -35.39 -32.07 49.76
N ASP A 401 -36.31 -31.96 48.80
CA ASP A 401 -37.65 -32.57 48.90
C ASP A 401 -37.59 -34.10 48.81
N ILE A 402 -36.74 -34.68 47.95
CA ILE A 402 -36.43 -36.13 47.98
C ILE A 402 -35.85 -36.54 49.33
N GLY A 403 -35.02 -35.71 49.96
CA GLY A 403 -34.51 -35.92 51.32
C GLY A 403 -35.64 -35.95 52.36
N ARG A 404 -36.55 -34.97 52.32
CA ARG A 404 -37.74 -34.89 53.17
C ARG A 404 -38.66 -36.09 52.99
N TYR A 405 -38.97 -36.49 51.77
CA TYR A 405 -39.81 -37.66 51.49
C TYR A 405 -39.15 -38.96 51.96
N LYS A 406 -37.83 -39.12 51.78
CA LYS A 406 -37.09 -40.28 52.32
C LYS A 406 -37.16 -40.36 53.85
N GLN A 407 -37.05 -39.22 54.54
CA GLN A 407 -37.22 -39.15 56.01
C GLN A 407 -38.67 -39.44 56.44
N GLN A 408 -39.66 -38.91 55.73
CA GLN A 408 -41.07 -39.21 56.01
C GLN A 408 -41.39 -40.70 55.82
N LEU A 409 -40.84 -41.33 54.77
CA LEU A 409 -40.97 -42.75 54.49
C LEU A 409 -40.22 -43.63 55.51
N SER A 410 -39.00 -43.25 55.94
CA SER A 410 -38.30 -44.02 56.98
C SER A 410 -39.04 -43.96 58.32
N MET A 411 -39.50 -42.77 58.73
CA MET A 411 -40.33 -42.61 59.92
C MET A 411 -41.67 -43.33 59.82
N ALA A 412 -42.22 -43.51 58.61
CA ALA A 412 -43.45 -44.28 58.38
C ALA A 412 -43.18 -45.78 58.49
N ALA A 413 -42.16 -46.30 57.82
CA ALA A 413 -41.75 -47.71 57.91
C ALA A 413 -41.33 -48.10 59.34
N GLU A 414 -40.77 -47.19 60.13
CA GLU A 414 -40.50 -47.42 61.56
C GLU A 414 -41.78 -47.51 62.40
N ARG A 415 -42.80 -46.69 62.10
CA ARG A 415 -44.13 -46.79 62.71
C ARG A 415 -44.86 -48.08 62.32
N GLU A 416 -44.81 -48.46 61.05
CA GLU A 416 -45.36 -49.74 60.55
C GLU A 416 -44.68 -50.93 61.24
N ARG A 417 -43.35 -50.97 61.30
CA ARG A 417 -42.59 -51.98 62.07
C ARG A 417 -42.89 -51.95 63.58
N GLY A 418 -43.36 -50.83 64.13
CA GLY A 418 -43.90 -50.75 65.49
C GLY A 418 -45.21 -51.53 65.59
N LEU A 419 -46.19 -51.15 64.76
CA LEU A 419 -47.51 -51.76 64.68
C LEU A 419 -47.47 -53.26 64.31
N GLU A 420 -46.51 -53.70 63.49
CA GLU A 420 -46.28 -55.12 63.18
C GLU A 420 -45.85 -55.91 64.43
N ARG A 421 -44.93 -55.38 65.24
CA ARG A 421 -44.50 -56.01 66.50
C ARG A 421 -45.64 -56.02 67.52
N GLU A 422 -46.37 -54.92 67.65
CA GLU A 422 -47.53 -54.81 68.54
C GLU A 422 -48.63 -55.79 68.13
N LYS A 423 -48.92 -55.92 66.83
CA LYS A 423 -49.86 -56.92 66.29
C LYS A 423 -49.41 -58.34 66.63
N VAL A 424 -48.14 -58.70 66.37
CA VAL A 424 -47.61 -60.03 66.67
C VAL A 424 -47.66 -60.30 68.17
N GLN A 425 -47.36 -59.32 69.03
CA GLN A 425 -47.49 -59.45 70.47
C GLN A 425 -48.95 -59.69 70.88
N LEU A 426 -49.90 -58.90 70.37
CA LEU A 426 -51.33 -59.08 70.66
C LEU A 426 -51.87 -60.43 70.17
N GLU A 427 -51.40 -60.94 69.02
CA GLU A 427 -51.71 -62.29 68.56
C GLU A 427 -51.16 -63.36 69.51
N LEU A 428 -49.92 -63.22 70.00
CA LEU A 428 -49.32 -64.14 70.97
C LEU A 428 -50.03 -64.09 72.32
N ASP A 429 -50.34 -62.90 72.83
CA ASP A 429 -51.07 -62.70 74.08
C ASP A 429 -52.50 -63.24 73.98
N TRP A 430 -53.15 -63.13 72.81
CA TRP A 430 -54.46 -63.72 72.57
C TRP A 430 -54.39 -65.25 72.53
N ARG A 431 -53.44 -65.84 71.80
CA ARG A 431 -53.20 -67.30 71.80
C ARG A 431 -52.95 -67.82 73.21
N GLN A 432 -52.05 -67.21 73.98
CA GLN A 432 -51.77 -67.59 75.38
C GLN A 432 -53.02 -67.55 76.28
N ARG A 433 -53.95 -66.63 76.03
CA ARG A 433 -55.25 -66.55 76.73
C ARG A 433 -56.23 -67.62 76.25
N CYS A 434 -56.31 -67.89 74.95
CA CYS A 434 -57.08 -69.02 74.40
C CYS A 434 -56.59 -70.35 74.98
N ASP A 435 -55.30 -70.66 74.84
CA ASP A 435 -54.68 -71.86 75.40
C ASP A 435 -54.91 -71.96 76.93
N GLY A 436 -54.92 -70.83 77.63
CA GLY A 436 -55.19 -70.75 79.07
C GLY A 436 -56.64 -71.13 79.41
N VAL A 437 -57.59 -70.53 78.71
CA VAL A 437 -59.02 -70.84 78.83
C VAL A 437 -59.31 -72.29 78.43
N GLU A 438 -58.70 -72.79 77.36
CA GLU A 438 -58.77 -74.19 76.94
C GLU A 438 -58.22 -75.12 78.03
N ARG A 439 -57.01 -74.88 78.54
CA ARG A 439 -56.41 -75.64 79.65
C ARG A 439 -57.32 -75.66 80.89
N ASP A 440 -57.97 -74.54 81.22
CA ASP A 440 -58.91 -74.46 82.34
C ASP A 440 -60.27 -75.10 82.05
N HIS A 441 -60.71 -75.19 80.80
CA HIS A 441 -61.86 -76.00 80.40
C HIS A 441 -61.54 -77.49 80.44
N TYR A 442 -60.36 -77.91 79.98
CA TYR A 442 -59.90 -79.30 80.08
C TYR A 442 -59.85 -79.74 81.54
N ARG A 443 -59.17 -78.98 82.42
CA ARG A 443 -59.16 -79.22 83.88
C ARG A 443 -60.57 -79.41 84.45
N LYS A 444 -61.47 -78.44 84.24
CA LYS A 444 -62.87 -78.53 84.73
C LYS A 444 -63.62 -79.74 84.18
N SER A 445 -63.31 -80.18 82.95
CA SER A 445 -63.89 -81.39 82.37
C SER A 445 -63.29 -82.67 82.96
N GLU A 446 -61.99 -82.69 83.25
CA GLU A 446 -61.30 -83.79 83.94
C GLU A 446 -61.77 -83.91 85.38
N ASP A 447 -61.91 -82.80 86.11
CA ASP A 447 -62.49 -82.73 87.47
C ASP A 447 -63.93 -83.26 87.49
N LEU A 448 -64.74 -82.87 86.50
CA LEU A 448 -66.12 -83.34 86.35
C LEU A 448 -66.18 -84.83 86.00
N ILE A 449 -65.30 -85.32 85.12
CA ILE A 449 -65.21 -86.75 84.77
C ILE A 449 -64.76 -87.56 85.98
N GLN A 450 -63.80 -87.07 86.78
CA GLN A 450 -63.39 -87.69 88.04
C GLN A 450 -64.57 -87.74 89.03
N ALA A 451 -65.24 -86.62 89.31
CA ALA A 451 -66.38 -86.57 90.23
C ALA A 451 -67.56 -87.45 89.76
N LEU A 452 -67.84 -87.52 88.46
CA LEU A 452 -68.85 -88.42 87.89
C LEU A 452 -68.44 -89.90 87.97
N THR A 453 -67.14 -90.20 87.85
CA THR A 453 -66.58 -91.55 88.00
C THR A 453 -66.64 -92.00 89.46
N GLU A 454 -66.26 -91.14 90.40
CA GLU A 454 -66.41 -91.37 91.83
C GLU A 454 -67.88 -91.55 92.23
N ALA A 455 -68.79 -90.71 91.73
CA ALA A 455 -70.22 -90.85 91.99
C ALA A 455 -70.79 -92.15 91.40
N ARG A 456 -70.39 -92.53 90.18
CA ARG A 456 -70.73 -93.82 89.56
C ARG A 456 -70.24 -94.98 90.44
N ASP A 457 -69.00 -94.92 90.91
CA ASP A 457 -68.39 -96.03 91.66
C ASP A 457 -68.92 -96.12 93.10
N GLN A 458 -69.29 -95.00 93.72
CA GLN A 458 -70.08 -94.96 94.96
C GLN A 458 -71.48 -95.56 94.77
N VAL A 459 -72.16 -95.30 93.65
CA VAL A 459 -73.46 -95.90 93.34
C VAL A 459 -73.31 -97.39 93.02
N ALA A 460 -72.25 -97.80 92.32
CA ALA A 460 -71.94 -99.20 92.05
C ALA A 460 -71.58 -99.97 93.33
N ALA A 461 -70.86 -99.34 94.27
CA ALA A 461 -70.59 -99.92 95.59
C ALA A 461 -71.89 -100.12 96.38
N LYS A 462 -72.75 -99.09 96.47
CA LYS A 462 -74.07 -99.19 97.11
C LYS A 462 -74.98 -100.22 96.44
N LEU A 463 -74.91 -100.36 95.11
CA LEU A 463 -75.62 -101.40 94.38
C LEU A 463 -75.08 -102.79 94.75
N GLN A 464 -73.75 -102.99 94.79
CA GLN A 464 -73.19 -104.27 95.25
C GLN A 464 -73.56 -104.59 96.70
N GLU A 465 -73.65 -103.59 97.58
CA GLU A 465 -74.14 -103.75 98.95
C GLU A 465 -75.61 -104.17 99.00
N THR A 466 -76.50 -103.52 98.24
CA THR A 466 -77.90 -103.93 98.18
C THR A 466 -78.08 -105.29 97.52
N GLU A 467 -77.33 -105.61 96.46
CA GLU A 467 -77.35 -106.95 95.86
C GLU A 467 -76.83 -108.04 96.82
N ARG A 468 -75.85 -107.74 97.69
CA ARG A 468 -75.41 -108.68 98.74
C ARG A 468 -76.54 -108.93 99.73
N THR A 469 -77.18 -107.88 100.26
CA THR A 469 -78.32 -108.07 101.18
C THR A 469 -79.52 -108.76 100.53
N LEU A 470 -79.73 -108.59 99.22
CA LEU A 470 -80.75 -109.32 98.45
C LEU A 470 -80.40 -110.81 98.31
N ARG A 471 -79.13 -111.15 98.03
CA ARG A 471 -78.63 -112.54 98.01
C ARG A 471 -78.75 -113.20 99.38
N ASP A 472 -78.48 -112.47 100.46
CA ASP A 472 -78.65 -112.95 101.84
C ASP A 472 -80.14 -113.22 102.16
N GLN A 473 -81.05 -112.32 101.76
CA GLN A 473 -82.50 -112.50 101.88
C GLN A 473 -83.01 -113.71 101.07
N GLU A 474 -82.50 -113.89 99.85
CA GLU A 474 -82.80 -115.08 99.03
C GLU A 474 -82.39 -116.39 99.72
N VAL A 475 -81.25 -116.42 100.41
CA VAL A 475 -80.79 -117.61 101.15
C VAL A 475 -81.73 -117.93 102.32
N VAL A 476 -82.20 -116.91 103.05
CA VAL A 476 -83.17 -117.08 104.15
C VAL A 476 -84.51 -117.63 103.61
N LEU A 477 -85.02 -117.11 102.49
CA LEU A 477 -86.25 -117.61 101.86
C LEU A 477 -86.12 -119.07 101.38
N LYS A 478 -84.93 -119.47 100.89
CA LYS A 478 -84.62 -120.85 100.49
C LYS A 478 -84.51 -121.80 101.69
N ALA A 479 -84.15 -121.31 102.89
CA ALA A 479 -84.19 -122.11 104.11
C ALA A 479 -85.63 -122.33 104.62
N LEU A 480 -86.43 -121.26 104.72
CA LEU A 480 -87.81 -121.31 105.25
C LEU A 480 -88.74 -122.22 104.42
N THR A 481 -88.53 -122.29 103.11
CA THR A 481 -89.28 -123.19 102.22
C THR A 481 -88.95 -124.67 102.43
N LEU A 482 -87.70 -125.00 102.79
CA LEU A 482 -87.29 -126.38 103.09
C LEU A 482 -87.86 -126.88 104.43
N GLU A 483 -87.89 -126.04 105.46
CA GLU A 483 -88.48 -126.40 106.76
C GLU A 483 -89.99 -126.70 106.66
N ARG A 484 -90.72 -125.86 105.90
CA ARG A 484 -92.14 -126.07 105.57
C ARG A 484 -92.37 -127.46 104.96
N ASP A 485 -91.58 -127.83 103.96
CA ASP A 485 -91.82 -129.04 103.18
C ASP A 485 -91.44 -130.32 103.95
N GLN A 486 -90.47 -130.24 104.86
CA GLN A 486 -90.15 -131.33 105.79
C GLN A 486 -91.29 -131.56 106.81
N ALA A 487 -91.84 -130.49 107.39
CA ALA A 487 -92.97 -130.59 108.31
C ALA A 487 -94.23 -131.17 107.65
N VAL A 488 -94.54 -130.76 106.41
CA VAL A 488 -95.69 -131.27 105.64
C VAL A 488 -95.54 -132.75 105.26
N GLN A 489 -94.31 -133.26 105.07
CA GLN A 489 -94.09 -134.68 104.81
C GLN A 489 -94.22 -135.54 106.07
N ALA A 490 -93.67 -135.10 107.22
CA ALA A 490 -93.72 -135.83 108.48
C ALA A 490 -95.15 -136.08 109.01
N LEU A 491 -96.09 -135.17 108.73
CA LEU A 491 -97.49 -135.32 109.13
C LEU A 491 -98.26 -136.37 108.31
N ARG A 492 -97.76 -136.80 107.14
CA ARG A 492 -98.45 -137.76 106.26
C ARG A 492 -98.33 -139.23 106.69
N THR A 493 -97.43 -139.55 107.63
CA THR A 493 -97.06 -140.95 107.95
C THR A 493 -97.70 -141.53 109.22
N HIS A 494 -98.41 -140.74 110.04
CA HIS A 494 -98.76 -141.15 111.42
C HIS A 494 -100.26 -141.18 111.81
N GLY A 495 -101.18 -140.99 110.85
CA GLY A 495 -102.50 -141.65 110.89
C GLY A 495 -103.51 -141.30 112.01
N LEU A 496 -103.40 -140.16 112.68
CA LEU A 496 -104.35 -139.74 113.74
C LEU A 496 -104.97 -138.35 113.49
N LEU A 497 -106.11 -138.30 112.77
CA LEU A 497 -107.22 -137.35 112.98
C LEU A 497 -108.41 -137.64 112.02
N PRO A 498 -109.68 -137.67 112.48
CA PRO A 498 -110.83 -137.90 111.59
C PRO A 498 -111.42 -136.65 110.93
N GLU A 499 -112.03 -136.89 109.76
CA GLU A 499 -113.19 -136.21 109.13
C GLU A 499 -113.33 -134.66 109.06
N LYS A 500 -113.61 -134.18 107.84
CA LYS A 500 -114.20 -132.87 107.51
C LYS A 500 -113.45 -131.60 107.95
N GLU A 501 -112.29 -131.33 107.34
CA GLU A 501 -111.95 -129.95 106.89
C GLU A 501 -110.84 -129.85 105.82
N VAL A 502 -110.27 -130.98 105.37
CA VAL A 502 -109.13 -131.04 104.41
C VAL A 502 -109.54 -130.85 102.93
N GLN A 503 -110.69 -130.23 102.66
CA GLN A 503 -111.13 -129.84 101.30
C GLN A 503 -111.55 -128.36 101.19
N MET A 504 -111.33 -127.55 102.23
CA MET A 504 -111.53 -126.09 102.19
C MET A 504 -110.37 -125.32 102.81
N LEU A 505 -109.17 -125.44 102.22
CA LEU A 505 -108.12 -124.41 102.35
C LEU A 505 -107.07 -124.43 101.20
N LEU A 506 -107.46 -124.95 100.02
CA LEU A 506 -106.65 -124.89 98.79
C LEU A 506 -107.32 -123.97 97.75
N ARG A 507 -107.72 -122.78 98.22
CA ARG A 507 -108.16 -121.65 97.39
C ARG A 507 -107.49 -120.39 97.96
N HIS A 508 -107.11 -119.47 97.07
CA HIS A 508 -106.52 -118.15 97.38
C HIS A 508 -104.99 -118.08 97.60
N HIS A 509 -104.21 -118.69 96.70
CA HIS A 509 -102.99 -118.03 96.17
C HIS A 509 -102.65 -118.52 94.75
N GLU A 510 -101.78 -117.77 94.06
CA GLU A 510 -101.13 -118.07 92.76
C GLU A 510 -101.93 -117.90 91.44
N GLU A 511 -103.10 -117.25 91.42
CA GLU A 511 -103.66 -116.64 90.20
C GLU A 511 -104.09 -115.17 90.45
N GLU A 512 -104.00 -114.34 89.40
CA GLU A 512 -103.92 -112.85 89.43
C GLU A 512 -102.60 -112.37 90.10
N ILE A 513 -101.61 -111.83 89.39
CA ILE A 513 -101.61 -110.75 88.37
C ILE A 513 -100.70 -111.18 87.18
N ARG A 514 -101.06 -111.00 85.90
CA ARG A 514 -102.28 -110.45 85.27
C ARG A 514 -102.46 -111.07 83.88
N GLY A 515 -103.65 -111.59 83.59
CA GLY A 515 -104.07 -111.85 82.21
C GLY A 515 -104.80 -110.64 81.62
N SER A 516 -104.23 -109.96 80.63
CA SER A 516 -104.92 -109.08 79.67
C SER A 516 -103.92 -108.36 78.75
N PHE A 517 -104.02 -108.52 77.43
CA PHE A 517 -104.70 -107.59 76.50
C PHE A 517 -104.53 -108.06 75.02
N PRO A 518 -105.45 -107.71 74.10
CA PRO A 518 -105.56 -108.42 72.81
C PRO A 518 -104.87 -107.74 71.62
N SER A 519 -104.29 -108.60 70.76
CA SER A 519 -104.50 -108.74 69.30
C SER A 519 -104.71 -107.53 68.35
N SER A 520 -105.38 -106.45 68.75
CA SER A 520 -105.77 -105.33 67.87
C SER A 520 -104.80 -104.15 67.87
N GLU A 521 -104.16 -103.85 69.01
CA GLU A 521 -103.27 -102.69 69.13
C GLU A 521 -102.02 -102.82 68.24
N ILE A 522 -101.47 -104.04 68.10
CA ILE A 522 -100.31 -104.32 67.24
C ILE A 522 -100.66 -104.11 65.75
N GLN A 523 -101.86 -104.48 65.32
CA GLN A 523 -102.31 -104.27 63.94
C GLN A 523 -102.53 -102.78 63.67
N ARG A 524 -103.14 -102.05 64.63
CA ARG A 524 -103.29 -100.58 64.58
C ARG A 524 -101.93 -99.88 64.50
N LEU A 525 -100.92 -100.34 65.24
CA LEU A 525 -99.55 -99.84 65.19
C LEU A 525 -98.84 -100.14 63.86
N GLN A 526 -99.22 -101.20 63.14
CA GLN A 526 -98.73 -101.49 61.77
C GLN A 526 -99.36 -100.56 60.74
N GLU A 527 -100.67 -100.29 60.83
CA GLU A 527 -101.34 -99.29 59.98
C GLU A 527 -100.82 -97.88 60.25
N GLN A 528 -100.64 -97.50 61.53
CA GLN A 528 -99.96 -96.27 61.90
C GLN A 528 -98.51 -96.23 61.41
N ASN A 529 -97.77 -97.35 61.41
CA ASN A 529 -96.42 -97.40 60.83
C ASN A 529 -96.40 -97.23 59.30
N THR A 530 -97.38 -97.74 58.56
CA THR A 530 -97.44 -97.48 57.10
C THR A 530 -97.85 -96.04 56.79
N SER A 531 -98.72 -95.44 57.62
CA SER A 531 -99.02 -94.01 57.56
C SER A 531 -97.79 -93.15 57.90
N LEU A 532 -97.09 -93.46 59.00
CA LEU A 532 -95.84 -92.79 59.40
C LEU A 532 -94.73 -92.98 58.38
N ARG A 533 -94.63 -94.11 57.68
CA ARG A 533 -93.67 -94.29 56.57
C ARG A 533 -94.02 -93.43 55.36
N ARG A 534 -95.32 -93.16 55.11
CA ARG A 534 -95.76 -92.20 54.08
C ARG A 534 -95.44 -90.77 54.50
N ALA A 535 -95.75 -90.39 55.74
CA ALA A 535 -95.35 -89.10 56.31
C ALA A 535 -93.82 -88.91 56.30
N VAL A 536 -93.02 -89.93 56.64
CA VAL A 536 -91.56 -89.90 56.53
C VAL A 536 -91.08 -89.84 55.07
N SER A 537 -91.87 -90.28 54.09
CA SER A 537 -91.54 -90.06 52.66
C SER A 537 -91.85 -88.65 52.17
N GLU A 538 -92.81 -87.95 52.80
CA GLU A 538 -93.09 -86.53 52.54
C GLU A 538 -92.14 -85.62 53.32
N MET A 539 -91.92 -85.88 54.61
CA MET A 539 -90.84 -85.26 55.41
C MET A 539 -89.45 -85.50 54.81
N ARG A 540 -89.24 -86.59 54.04
CA ARG A 540 -88.00 -86.77 53.27
C ARG A 540 -87.91 -85.83 52.08
N LYS A 541 -89.01 -85.58 51.34
CA LYS A 541 -89.03 -84.55 50.29
C LYS A 541 -88.87 -83.15 50.88
N GLU A 542 -89.47 -82.88 52.04
CA GLU A 542 -89.28 -81.62 52.76
C GLU A 542 -87.84 -81.47 53.25
N MET A 543 -87.23 -82.53 53.81
CA MET A 543 -85.79 -82.55 54.13
C MET A 543 -84.90 -82.47 52.89
N GLU A 544 -85.33 -82.95 51.72
CA GLU A 544 -84.60 -82.84 50.45
C GLU A 544 -84.61 -81.37 50.00
N THR A 545 -85.76 -80.68 50.06
CA THR A 545 -85.86 -79.21 49.83
C THR A 545 -85.20 -78.34 50.91
N LEU A 546 -84.93 -78.89 52.10
CA LEU A 546 -84.16 -78.23 53.16
C LEU A 546 -82.67 -78.59 53.11
N SER A 547 -82.30 -79.65 52.37
CA SER A 547 -80.91 -80.07 52.13
C SER A 547 -80.22 -79.24 51.05
N ASP A 548 -80.95 -78.37 50.35
CA ASP A 548 -80.40 -77.29 49.51
C ASP A 548 -79.76 -76.16 50.36
N HIS A 549 -79.55 -76.38 51.65
CA HIS A 549 -78.61 -75.62 52.49
C HIS A 549 -77.51 -76.56 53.02
N ILE A 550 -76.24 -76.11 52.92
CA ILE A 550 -75.00 -76.75 53.42
C ILE A 550 -74.51 -77.90 52.50
N LEU A 551 -73.40 -77.77 51.74
CA LEU A 551 -72.07 -77.22 52.09
C LEU A 551 -71.32 -76.66 50.84
N PRO A 552 -70.38 -75.69 50.96
CA PRO A 552 -69.89 -74.90 49.81
C PRO A 552 -68.55 -75.38 49.18
N PRO A 553 -68.27 -75.00 47.91
CA PRO A 553 -66.92 -75.03 47.33
C PRO A 553 -66.35 -73.63 47.02
N ALA A 554 -65.11 -73.39 47.45
CA ALA A 554 -64.14 -72.56 46.72
C ALA A 554 -63.38 -73.48 45.73
N PRO A 555 -62.69 -72.99 44.66
CA PRO A 555 -62.11 -71.64 44.53
C PRO A 555 -62.18 -70.99 43.12
N SER A 556 -61.47 -69.87 42.98
CA SER A 556 -60.81 -69.40 41.73
C SER A 556 -61.64 -68.81 40.57
N GLY A 557 -61.76 -67.47 40.58
CA GLY A 557 -61.27 -66.65 39.46
C GLY A 557 -62.10 -66.51 38.17
N GLY A 558 -63.02 -65.53 38.16
CA GLY A 558 -63.54 -64.81 36.98
C GLY A 558 -63.59 -63.31 37.30
N GLN A 559 -63.36 -62.35 36.39
CA GLN A 559 -64.03 -62.07 35.10
C GLN A 559 -65.50 -61.64 35.28
N ALA A 560 -66.02 -60.58 34.64
CA ALA A 560 -65.40 -59.61 33.71
C ALA A 560 -66.03 -58.18 33.87
N SER A 561 -65.44 -57.16 33.24
CA SER A 561 -65.94 -56.44 32.02
C SER A 561 -66.80 -55.20 32.31
N ASP A 562 -66.33 -54.05 31.83
CA ASP A 562 -66.97 -53.17 30.83
C ASP A 562 -66.03 -51.95 30.61
N THR A 563 -65.93 -51.27 29.46
CA THR A 563 -66.76 -51.30 28.23
C THR A 563 -65.91 -51.08 26.94
N GLU A 564 -66.52 -51.32 25.77
CA GLU A 564 -66.24 -50.68 24.45
C GLU A 564 -64.89 -50.87 23.71
N GLN A 565 -64.88 -51.92 22.86
CA GLN A 565 -64.83 -51.89 21.37
C GLN A 565 -64.75 -50.54 20.60
N PRO A 566 -64.39 -50.51 19.27
CA PRO A 566 -63.82 -51.57 18.41
C PRO A 566 -62.66 -51.18 17.44
N ARG A 567 -61.98 -52.24 16.99
CA ARG A 567 -61.18 -52.52 15.76
C ARG A 567 -61.78 -52.05 14.39
N PRO A 568 -61.11 -52.23 13.20
CA PRO A 568 -59.70 -52.63 12.90
C PRO A 568 -58.99 -52.00 11.64
N SER A 569 -57.65 -51.83 11.68
CA SER A 569 -56.65 -51.99 10.55
C SER A 569 -56.80 -51.25 9.19
N PRO A 570 -55.78 -51.21 8.30
CA PRO A 570 -54.31 -51.22 8.45
C PRO A 570 -53.70 -49.90 7.88
N GLU A 571 -52.47 -49.94 7.34
CA GLU A 571 -51.84 -48.95 6.42
C GLU A 571 -51.48 -47.53 6.96
N ALA A 572 -50.26 -47.43 7.51
CA ALA A 572 -49.36 -46.27 7.36
C ALA A 572 -47.92 -46.84 7.29
N ALA A 573 -47.09 -46.67 6.26
CA ALA A 573 -47.16 -45.84 5.04
C ALA A 573 -46.93 -44.32 5.22
N ALA A 574 -46.23 -43.94 6.31
CA ALA A 574 -45.52 -42.68 6.48
C ALA A 574 -44.26 -42.92 7.34
N GLU A 575 -43.39 -41.92 7.49
CA GLU A 575 -42.28 -41.87 8.46
C GLU A 575 -41.15 -42.93 8.29
N ALA A 576 -41.06 -43.57 7.12
CA ALA A 576 -39.84 -44.27 6.67
C ALA A 576 -39.31 -43.74 5.32
N THR A 577 -39.80 -42.57 4.89
CA THR A 577 -39.66 -42.08 3.50
C THR A 577 -38.93 -40.74 3.39
N ASP A 578 -38.66 -40.06 4.51
CA ASP A 578 -38.22 -38.65 4.55
C ASP A 578 -36.69 -38.48 4.56
N HIS A 579 -35.93 -39.49 4.99
CA HIS A 579 -34.46 -39.44 4.95
C HIS A 579 -33.85 -39.82 3.59
N VAL A 580 -34.50 -40.69 2.81
CA VAL A 580 -34.01 -41.08 1.47
C VAL A 580 -34.31 -39.97 0.46
N THR A 581 -35.52 -39.40 0.48
CA THR A 581 -35.93 -38.31 -0.43
C THR A 581 -35.13 -37.02 -0.21
N ALA A 582 -34.78 -36.70 1.03
CA ALA A 582 -33.87 -35.59 1.36
C ALA A 582 -32.47 -35.80 0.76
N LEU A 583 -31.82 -36.94 1.02
CA LEU A 583 -30.49 -37.24 0.48
C LEU A 583 -30.47 -37.28 -1.05
N GLU A 584 -31.48 -37.86 -1.70
CA GLU A 584 -31.53 -37.86 -3.17
C GLU A 584 -31.72 -36.46 -3.77
N THR A 585 -32.46 -35.55 -3.12
CA THR A 585 -32.64 -34.18 -3.63
C THR A 585 -31.40 -33.31 -3.39
N GLU A 586 -30.66 -33.54 -2.31
CA GLU A 586 -29.37 -32.92 -2.05
C GLU A 586 -28.29 -33.41 -3.05
N ILE A 587 -28.22 -34.73 -3.29
CA ILE A 587 -27.33 -35.33 -4.29
C ILE A 587 -27.67 -34.85 -5.71
N ARG A 588 -28.96 -34.72 -6.08
CA ARG A 588 -29.36 -34.14 -7.38
C ARG A 588 -28.91 -32.69 -7.52
N ASN A 589 -29.02 -31.87 -6.47
CA ASN A 589 -28.58 -30.48 -6.45
C ASN A 589 -27.05 -30.34 -6.55
N LEU A 590 -26.29 -31.14 -5.81
CA LEU A 590 -24.83 -31.18 -5.91
C LEU A 590 -24.39 -31.63 -7.32
N LYS A 591 -25.04 -32.66 -7.87
CA LYS A 591 -24.72 -33.21 -9.20
C LYS A 591 -25.04 -32.24 -10.35
N HIS A 592 -26.02 -31.35 -10.19
CA HIS A 592 -26.22 -30.24 -11.13
C HIS A 592 -25.13 -29.18 -10.97
N LYS A 593 -24.80 -28.78 -9.74
CA LYS A 593 -23.76 -27.76 -9.47
C LYS A 593 -22.37 -28.17 -9.97
N PHE A 594 -21.98 -29.44 -9.84
CA PHE A 594 -20.74 -29.95 -10.43
C PHE A 594 -20.78 -29.90 -11.96
N LYS A 595 -21.88 -30.34 -12.59
CA LYS A 595 -22.01 -30.30 -14.06
C LYS A 595 -21.93 -28.88 -14.65
N THR A 596 -22.50 -27.88 -13.97
CA THR A 596 -22.38 -26.47 -14.38
C THR A 596 -20.99 -25.87 -14.18
N LEU A 597 -20.12 -26.51 -13.38
CA LEU A 597 -18.72 -26.09 -13.19
C LEU A 597 -17.76 -26.83 -14.13
N GLU A 598 -18.01 -28.11 -14.42
CA GLU A 598 -17.31 -28.86 -15.48
C GLU A 598 -17.53 -28.19 -16.85
N GLU A 599 -18.77 -27.87 -17.22
CA GLU A 599 -19.15 -27.21 -18.48
C GLU A 599 -18.68 -25.74 -18.62
N GLN A 600 -17.96 -25.18 -17.64
CA GLN A 600 -17.46 -23.79 -17.68
C GLN A 600 -15.94 -23.64 -17.51
N VAL A 601 -15.20 -24.71 -17.22
CA VAL A 601 -13.76 -24.65 -16.93
C VAL A 601 -12.91 -25.53 -17.87
N GLU A 602 -13.50 -26.55 -18.50
CA GLU A 602 -12.75 -27.60 -19.21
C GLU A 602 -12.96 -27.61 -20.74
N ASP A 603 -12.86 -26.45 -21.40
CA ASP A 603 -12.49 -26.40 -22.84
C ASP A 603 -11.67 -25.14 -23.24
N VAL A 604 -10.51 -25.04 -22.60
CA VAL A 604 -9.18 -24.64 -23.15
C VAL A 604 -9.05 -23.41 -24.10
N LEU A 605 -8.11 -22.52 -23.71
CA LEU A 605 -7.52 -21.50 -24.59
C LEU A 605 -6.54 -22.09 -25.63
N ASP A 606 -6.77 -21.76 -26.91
CA ASP A 606 -5.76 -21.60 -27.99
C ASP A 606 -4.94 -22.84 -28.46
N PRO A 607 -4.20 -22.81 -29.61
CA PRO A 607 -4.32 -21.92 -30.79
C PRO A 607 -4.22 -22.62 -32.18
N SER A 608 -4.33 -21.81 -33.25
CA SER A 608 -3.66 -21.92 -34.57
C SER A 608 -4.26 -22.72 -35.76
N LYS A 609 -4.59 -21.93 -36.80
CA LYS A 609 -4.22 -22.06 -38.25
C LYS A 609 -5.04 -22.96 -39.22
N ARG A 610 -5.48 -22.25 -40.29
CA ARG A 610 -5.84 -22.69 -41.67
C ARG A 610 -7.19 -23.41 -41.86
N SER A 611 -7.95 -23.21 -42.96
CA SER A 611 -8.00 -22.09 -43.94
C SER A 611 -9.16 -22.22 -44.94
N SER A 612 -10.13 -21.27 -44.92
CA SER A 612 -11.02 -20.85 -46.04
C SER A 612 -11.85 -21.97 -46.75
N PRO A 613 -12.59 -21.74 -47.87
CA PRO A 613 -13.03 -20.50 -48.57
C PRO A 613 -14.54 -20.44 -48.99
N HIS A 614 -14.92 -19.39 -49.75
CA HIS A 614 -15.94 -19.38 -50.84
C HIS A 614 -17.46 -19.41 -50.48
N THR A 615 -18.43 -18.85 -51.25
CA THR A 615 -18.49 -17.90 -52.43
C THR A 615 -19.96 -17.41 -52.58
N ASP A 616 -20.36 -16.40 -53.36
CA ASP A 616 -19.68 -15.39 -54.23
C ASP A 616 -20.28 -13.98 -53.92
N PHE A 617 -20.58 -12.96 -54.73
CA PHE A 617 -20.61 -12.60 -56.18
C PHE A 617 -20.01 -11.17 -56.31
N GLN A 618 -19.26 -10.72 -57.33
CA GLN A 618 -19.40 -10.67 -58.81
C GLN A 618 -20.31 -9.53 -59.35
N PRO A 619 -20.01 -8.90 -60.52
CA PRO A 619 -18.94 -9.21 -61.50
C PRO A 619 -18.08 -8.00 -61.99
N SER A 620 -17.29 -8.23 -63.08
CA SER A 620 -16.58 -7.30 -63.99
C SER A 620 -15.20 -6.76 -63.55
N VAL A 621 -14.09 -6.81 -64.34
CA VAL A 621 -13.84 -7.29 -65.74
C VAL A 621 -12.47 -8.04 -65.81
N TYR A 622 -12.30 -8.89 -66.84
CA TYR A 622 -11.10 -9.66 -67.24
C TYR A 622 -9.91 -8.75 -67.70
N THR A 623 -8.66 -9.20 -67.97
CA THR A 623 -8.11 -10.47 -68.55
C THR A 623 -6.69 -10.84 -68.09
N SER A 624 -6.35 -12.15 -68.15
CA SER A 624 -4.99 -12.73 -68.15
C SER A 624 -4.29 -12.57 -69.53
N ALA A 625 -3.07 -13.03 -69.85
CA ALA A 625 -2.07 -13.92 -69.22
C ALA A 625 -0.61 -13.42 -69.58
N GLU A 626 0.50 -14.15 -69.75
CA GLU A 626 0.83 -15.60 -69.79
C GLU A 626 2.34 -15.86 -69.49
N VAL A 627 2.73 -17.14 -69.31
CA VAL A 627 4.07 -17.72 -69.04
C VAL A 627 4.03 -19.13 -69.71
N PRO A 628 5.08 -19.76 -70.33
CA PRO A 628 6.44 -19.90 -69.77
C PRO A 628 7.64 -20.10 -70.74
N GLY A 629 8.84 -20.28 -70.17
CA GLY A 629 9.81 -21.27 -70.66
C GLY A 629 11.25 -20.80 -70.91
N GLY A 630 12.22 -21.71 -70.73
CA GLY A 630 13.62 -21.54 -71.15
C GLY A 630 14.63 -21.33 -70.01
N ALA A 631 15.79 -21.98 -70.12
CA ALA A 631 16.90 -21.85 -69.17
C ALA A 631 18.18 -21.37 -69.86
N ALA A 632 18.99 -20.63 -69.08
CA ALA A 632 20.43 -20.39 -69.24
C ALA A 632 21.00 -19.62 -70.47
N SER A 633 21.83 -18.62 -70.11
CA SER A 633 23.05 -18.15 -70.83
C SER A 633 22.95 -17.00 -71.86
N ALA A 634 24.05 -16.22 -71.91
CA ALA A 634 24.44 -15.09 -72.80
C ALA A 634 23.44 -13.91 -72.94
N ASP A 635 23.70 -12.65 -72.56
CA ASP A 635 24.86 -11.72 -72.66
C ASP A 635 24.90 -10.87 -73.97
N GLY A 636 24.86 -9.53 -73.81
CA GLY A 636 25.34 -8.54 -74.80
C GLY A 636 24.30 -7.81 -75.68
N SER A 637 24.01 -6.53 -75.36
CA SER A 637 23.41 -5.56 -76.30
C SER A 637 23.81 -4.10 -75.93
N PRO A 638 23.73 -3.10 -76.84
CA PRO A 638 24.99 -2.58 -77.40
C PRO A 638 25.67 -1.49 -76.57
N ILE A 639 24.93 -0.77 -75.73
CA ILE A 639 25.49 0.23 -74.79
C ILE A 639 26.38 -0.45 -73.75
N GLY A 640 25.97 -1.65 -73.28
CA GLY A 640 26.82 -2.48 -72.44
C GLY A 640 28.12 -2.90 -73.13
N LEU A 641 28.13 -3.03 -74.47
CA LEU A 641 29.29 -3.44 -75.25
C LEU A 641 30.28 -2.28 -75.48
N ALA A 642 29.80 -1.04 -75.62
CA ALA A 642 30.64 0.16 -75.62
C ALA A 642 31.32 0.36 -74.24
N LEU A 643 30.55 0.28 -73.15
CA LEU A 643 31.07 0.39 -71.79
C LEU A 643 31.98 -0.78 -71.39
N ARG A 644 31.73 -1.99 -71.91
CA ARG A 644 32.62 -3.16 -71.74
C ARG A 644 33.92 -3.01 -72.51
N ARG A 645 33.93 -2.50 -73.75
CA ARG A 645 35.18 -2.15 -74.46
C ARG A 645 36.01 -1.10 -73.71
N LEU A 646 35.37 -0.10 -73.10
CA LEU A 646 36.07 0.89 -72.28
C LEU A 646 36.62 0.27 -70.97
N ARG A 647 35.82 -0.59 -70.32
CA ARG A 647 36.21 -1.33 -69.10
C ARG A 647 37.32 -2.34 -69.36
N ASP A 648 37.29 -3.05 -70.48
CA ASP A 648 38.28 -4.07 -70.84
C ASP A 648 39.60 -3.41 -71.27
N ARG A 649 39.57 -2.24 -71.93
CA ARG A 649 40.77 -1.40 -72.11
C ARG A 649 41.28 -0.84 -70.78
N ALA A 650 40.41 -0.43 -69.86
CA ALA A 650 40.81 -0.03 -68.51
C ALA A 650 41.39 -1.20 -67.70
N HIS A 651 40.95 -2.44 -67.93
CA HIS A 651 41.57 -3.64 -67.36
C HIS A 651 42.88 -4.00 -68.05
N LEU A 652 43.04 -3.75 -69.36
CA LEU A 652 44.31 -3.94 -70.06
C LEU A 652 45.37 -2.92 -69.61
N THR A 653 45.03 -1.64 -69.45
CA THR A 653 45.97 -0.63 -68.92
C THR A 653 46.30 -0.90 -67.45
N ASN A 654 45.33 -1.31 -66.63
CA ASN A 654 45.62 -1.78 -65.26
C ASN A 654 46.47 -3.07 -65.25
N PHE A 655 46.32 -3.98 -66.22
CA PHE A 655 47.16 -5.17 -66.36
C PHE A 655 48.59 -4.81 -66.79
N LEU A 656 48.78 -3.83 -67.69
CA LEU A 656 50.09 -3.31 -68.07
C LEU A 656 50.76 -2.55 -66.90
N VAL A 657 50.01 -1.73 -66.16
CA VAL A 657 50.51 -1.07 -64.93
C VAL A 657 50.82 -2.09 -63.83
N ALA A 658 50.04 -3.17 -63.70
CA ALA A 658 50.34 -4.28 -62.80
C ALA A 658 51.56 -5.09 -63.26
N ARG A 659 51.75 -5.28 -64.58
CA ARG A 659 52.93 -5.92 -65.18
C ARG A 659 54.20 -5.09 -64.93
N LEU A 660 54.13 -3.77 -65.10
CA LEU A 660 55.19 -2.82 -64.73
C LEU A 660 55.50 -2.89 -63.23
N LYS A 661 54.50 -2.78 -62.35
CA LYS A 661 54.69 -2.93 -60.89
C LYS A 661 55.27 -4.31 -60.52
N ARG A 662 54.94 -5.37 -61.25
CA ARG A 662 55.45 -6.74 -60.99
C ARG A 662 56.87 -6.95 -61.54
N LYS A 663 57.25 -6.33 -62.66
CA LYS A 663 58.65 -6.23 -63.12
C LYS A 663 59.50 -5.51 -62.06
N VAL A 664 59.03 -4.36 -61.57
CA VAL A 664 59.73 -3.52 -60.58
C VAL A 664 59.85 -4.19 -59.18
N LEU A 665 59.13 -5.28 -58.93
CA LEU A 665 59.09 -5.97 -57.62
C LEU A 665 59.55 -7.44 -57.63
N GLN A 666 60.22 -7.92 -58.70
CA GLN A 666 60.72 -9.31 -58.75
C GLN A 666 62.21 -9.42 -59.12
N ARG A 667 63.06 -9.32 -58.08
CA ARG A 667 64.54 -9.40 -58.02
C ARG A 667 65.30 -8.19 -58.62
N PRO A 668 66.52 -7.87 -58.10
CA PRO A 668 67.13 -6.54 -58.27
C PRO A 668 68.41 -6.53 -59.12
N LEU A 669 68.89 -5.29 -59.38
CA LEU A 669 70.17 -4.92 -60.03
C LEU A 669 70.26 -5.14 -61.55
N ASP A 670 69.87 -4.12 -62.32
CA ASP A 670 70.87 -3.20 -62.92
C ASP A 670 70.21 -1.81 -63.17
N MET A 671 71.00 -0.76 -63.41
CA MET A 671 70.50 0.63 -63.56
C MET A 671 70.15 1.01 -65.00
N ASP A 672 70.84 0.47 -66.01
CA ASP A 672 70.74 1.00 -67.38
C ASP A 672 69.53 0.47 -68.17
N THR A 673 68.96 -0.67 -67.78
CA THR A 673 67.65 -1.12 -68.27
C THR A 673 66.52 -0.18 -67.82
N ILE A 674 66.61 0.39 -66.61
CA ILE A 674 65.63 1.35 -66.08
C ILE A 674 65.61 2.64 -66.90
N GLN A 675 66.76 3.08 -67.41
CA GLN A 675 66.90 4.33 -68.17
C GLN A 675 66.41 4.25 -69.62
N HIS A 676 66.22 3.05 -70.19
CA HIS A 676 65.92 2.89 -71.62
C HIS A 676 64.69 2.03 -71.97
N GLU A 677 64.30 1.06 -71.14
CA GLU A 677 63.05 0.31 -71.36
C GLU A 677 61.85 0.98 -70.68
N LEU A 678 62.03 1.51 -69.47
CA LEU A 678 60.94 2.13 -68.70
C LEU A 678 60.33 3.36 -69.40
N PRO A 679 61.12 4.28 -70.01
CA PRO A 679 60.54 5.38 -70.80
C PRO A 679 59.73 4.86 -71.98
N ARG A 680 60.20 3.82 -72.69
CA ARG A 680 59.49 3.27 -73.87
C ARG A 680 58.17 2.59 -73.50
N GLU A 681 58.11 1.84 -72.39
CA GLU A 681 56.84 1.28 -71.91
C GLU A 681 55.88 2.40 -71.40
N VAL A 682 56.41 3.51 -70.87
CA VAL A 682 55.62 4.69 -70.47
C VAL A 682 55.14 5.52 -71.66
N ASP A 683 55.97 5.68 -72.70
CA ASP A 683 55.62 6.40 -73.95
C ASP A 683 54.56 5.62 -74.74
N GLN A 684 54.65 4.29 -74.79
CA GLN A 684 53.62 3.43 -75.37
C GLN A 684 52.26 3.63 -74.67
N VAL A 685 52.25 3.74 -73.33
CA VAL A 685 51.04 4.07 -72.55
C VAL A 685 50.56 5.50 -72.81
N HIS A 686 51.46 6.47 -73.00
CA HIS A 686 51.09 7.83 -73.38
C HIS A 686 50.52 7.92 -74.80
N LEU A 687 50.97 7.08 -75.74
CA LEU A 687 50.35 6.96 -77.07
C LEU A 687 48.92 6.42 -76.96
N GLU A 688 48.69 5.30 -76.26
CA GLU A 688 47.33 4.76 -76.09
C GLU A 688 46.40 5.74 -75.35
N VAL A 689 46.90 6.47 -74.35
CA VAL A 689 46.14 7.56 -73.68
C VAL A 689 45.85 8.73 -74.63
N SER A 690 46.74 9.03 -75.58
CA SER A 690 46.54 10.07 -76.58
C SER A 690 45.56 9.65 -77.69
N GLU A 691 45.57 8.38 -78.08
CA GLU A 691 44.57 7.81 -79.00
C GLU A 691 43.20 7.68 -78.34
N LEU A 692 43.13 7.33 -77.04
CA LEU A 692 41.89 7.40 -76.27
C LEU A 692 41.35 8.83 -76.18
N ARG A 693 42.22 9.85 -76.01
CA ARG A 693 41.81 11.26 -76.06
C ARG A 693 41.29 11.69 -77.44
N LYS A 694 41.88 11.20 -78.54
CA LYS A 694 41.32 11.38 -79.89
C LYS A 694 39.97 10.69 -80.05
N GLN A 695 39.84 9.44 -79.60
CA GLN A 695 38.58 8.68 -79.69
C GLN A 695 37.46 9.28 -78.81
N VAL A 696 37.80 9.99 -77.73
CA VAL A 696 36.84 10.82 -76.98
C VAL A 696 36.44 12.06 -77.78
N ALA A 697 37.38 12.79 -78.37
CA ALA A 697 37.08 13.96 -79.21
C ALA A 697 36.25 13.60 -80.47
N GLU A 698 36.49 12.44 -81.07
CA GLU A 698 35.71 11.88 -82.20
C GLU A 698 34.27 11.51 -81.76
N LEU A 699 34.09 11.03 -80.52
CA LEU A 699 32.76 10.79 -79.94
C LEU A 699 32.03 12.09 -79.53
N GLU A 700 32.76 13.14 -79.17
CA GLU A 700 32.22 14.47 -78.90
C GLU A 700 31.77 15.16 -80.21
N GLU A 701 32.56 15.09 -81.28
CA GLU A 701 32.18 15.51 -82.65
C GLU A 701 30.89 14.82 -83.14
N HIS A 702 30.73 13.52 -82.86
CA HIS A 702 29.56 12.75 -83.28
C HIS A 702 28.27 13.03 -82.49
N LEU A 703 28.33 13.84 -81.42
CA LEU A 703 27.16 14.44 -80.78
C LEU A 703 26.83 15.85 -81.33
N GLY A 704 27.70 16.44 -82.15
CA GLY A 704 27.63 17.84 -82.62
C GLY A 704 27.24 18.06 -84.09
N SER A 705 26.71 17.05 -84.78
CA SER A 705 26.32 17.14 -86.21
C SER A 705 24.82 17.50 -86.35
N ARG A 706 24.42 18.65 -86.93
CA ARG A 706 24.42 19.02 -88.37
C ARG A 706 23.76 20.41 -88.56
N PRO A 707 23.77 21.05 -89.77
CA PRO A 707 24.70 20.91 -90.91
C PRO A 707 25.10 22.24 -91.63
N GLN A 708 26.05 22.14 -92.60
CA GLN A 708 26.09 22.89 -93.89
C GLN A 708 26.29 24.44 -93.87
N LEU A 709 27.17 25.08 -94.66
CA LEU A 709 28.22 24.73 -95.66
C LEU A 709 29.40 25.72 -95.48
N GLN A 710 30.62 25.60 -96.02
CA GLN A 710 31.41 24.64 -96.83
C GLN A 710 32.89 24.90 -96.39
N ALA A 711 33.82 23.96 -96.18
CA ALA A 711 34.25 22.76 -96.90
C ALA A 711 35.17 22.99 -98.12
N LEU A 712 36.48 22.77 -97.89
CA LEU A 712 37.58 22.46 -98.84
C LEU A 712 38.10 23.59 -99.76
N ASP A 713 39.37 23.59 -100.21
CA ASP A 713 40.49 22.66 -99.95
C ASP A 713 41.88 23.36 -99.87
N LYS A 714 42.93 22.53 -99.70
CA LYS A 714 44.37 22.83 -99.51
C LYS A 714 45.08 23.42 -100.75
N VAL A 715 46.40 23.59 -100.59
CA VAL A 715 47.53 23.52 -101.58
C VAL A 715 48.36 24.81 -101.66
N ALA A 716 49.48 24.80 -100.94
CA ALA A 716 50.71 25.54 -101.28
C ALA A 716 51.53 24.71 -102.32
N PRO A 717 52.52 25.23 -103.07
CA PRO A 717 53.81 25.66 -102.48
C PRO A 717 54.63 26.73 -103.27
N GLY A 718 55.87 26.98 -102.81
CA GLY A 718 56.90 27.87 -103.40
C GLY A 718 57.56 28.66 -102.27
N LYS A 719 58.85 28.53 -101.88
CA LYS A 719 60.12 28.29 -102.61
C LYS A 719 60.37 29.38 -103.66
N GLU A 720 61.55 29.99 -103.77
CA GLU A 720 62.92 29.42 -103.77
C GLU A 720 63.96 30.36 -103.06
N VAL A 721 64.99 29.82 -102.36
CA VAL A 721 66.45 29.76 -102.73
C VAL A 721 67.25 31.06 -102.43
N ARG A 722 68.55 31.11 -102.09
CA ARG A 722 69.56 30.27 -101.36
C ARG A 722 70.96 30.69 -101.87
N GLU A 723 72.00 30.64 -101.02
CA GLU A 723 73.45 30.79 -101.36
C GLU A 723 73.89 32.19 -101.89
N ASP A 724 75.10 32.71 -101.66
CA ASP A 724 76.22 32.37 -100.74
C ASP A 724 76.98 33.71 -100.40
N GLN A 725 78.21 33.93 -99.90
CA GLN A 725 79.48 33.18 -99.75
C GLN A 725 80.24 33.60 -98.46
N GLY A 726 81.21 32.78 -98.04
CA GLY A 726 82.34 33.18 -97.18
C GLY A 726 83.59 33.58 -98.00
N PRO A 727 84.85 33.28 -97.58
CA PRO A 727 85.38 32.81 -96.28
C PRO A 727 86.03 34.01 -95.51
N THR A 728 86.93 33.95 -94.52
CA THR A 728 87.79 32.95 -93.80
C THR A 728 87.74 33.23 -92.28
N GLY A 729 88.30 32.45 -91.34
CA GLY A 729 89.09 31.20 -91.36
C GLY A 729 90.18 31.24 -90.26
N THR A 730 90.56 30.09 -89.69
CA THR A 730 91.45 29.90 -88.51
C THR A 730 90.94 30.41 -87.14
N GLU A 731 91.43 29.93 -85.99
CA GLU A 731 91.46 28.54 -85.48
C GLU A 731 91.88 28.54 -83.98
N ASP A 732 91.33 27.58 -83.22
CA ASP A 732 91.90 26.95 -82.00
C ASP A 732 92.08 27.75 -80.66
N GLN A 733 92.22 26.95 -79.59
CA GLN A 733 92.68 27.20 -78.21
C GLN A 733 91.72 27.81 -77.18
N GLY A 734 91.41 27.00 -76.15
CA GLY A 734 90.95 27.45 -74.83
C GLY A 734 92.10 27.91 -73.93
N PRO A 735 91.86 28.17 -72.62
CA PRO A 735 91.47 27.09 -71.72
C PRO A 735 90.41 27.46 -70.64
N GLN A 736 90.12 26.49 -69.77
CA GLN A 736 89.26 26.56 -68.58
C GLN A 736 89.90 27.34 -67.40
N PRO A 737 89.33 27.31 -66.17
CA PRO A 737 88.09 27.95 -65.68
C PRO A 737 88.44 29.02 -64.60
N PRO A 738 87.49 29.62 -63.82
CA PRO A 738 87.17 29.00 -62.52
C PRO A 738 85.80 29.37 -61.85
N GLN A 739 85.25 28.38 -61.11
CA GLN A 739 84.76 28.43 -59.72
C GLN A 739 83.73 29.49 -59.23
N ALA A 740 82.88 29.06 -58.29
CA ALA A 740 81.85 29.88 -57.65
C ALA A 740 82.43 31.04 -56.81
N LEU A 741 81.82 32.23 -56.94
CA LEU A 741 82.20 33.40 -56.15
C LEU A 741 81.65 33.32 -54.73
N SER A 742 82.55 33.11 -53.78
CA SER A 742 82.29 33.05 -52.33
C SER A 742 81.68 34.35 -51.77
N VAL A 743 80.96 34.24 -50.65
CA VAL A 743 80.28 35.38 -49.96
C VAL A 743 81.18 36.61 -49.73
N PRO A 744 82.49 36.49 -49.38
CA PRO A 744 83.40 37.64 -49.30
C PRO A 744 83.55 38.46 -50.58
N GLN A 745 83.40 37.85 -51.77
CA GLN A 745 83.47 38.56 -53.05
C GLN A 745 82.18 39.34 -53.32
N LEU A 746 81.02 38.83 -52.89
CA LEU A 746 79.76 39.60 -52.88
C LEU A 746 79.86 40.79 -51.91
N GLN A 747 80.43 40.59 -50.72
CA GLN A 747 80.68 41.68 -49.76
C GLN A 747 81.68 42.73 -50.29
N ARG A 748 82.72 42.32 -51.05
CA ARG A 748 83.62 43.29 -51.72
C ARG A 748 82.85 44.10 -52.77
N LYS A 749 82.06 43.46 -53.64
CA LYS A 749 81.22 44.19 -54.62
C LYS A 749 80.18 45.10 -53.96
N LEU A 750 79.63 44.72 -52.81
CA LEU A 750 78.75 45.59 -52.00
C LEU A 750 79.49 46.78 -51.40
N LYS A 751 80.74 46.61 -50.92
CA LYS A 751 81.58 47.72 -50.43
C LYS A 751 82.02 48.65 -51.57
N GLU A 752 82.36 48.12 -52.74
CA GLU A 752 82.64 48.91 -53.94
C GLU A 752 81.39 49.65 -54.45
N ALA A 753 80.22 49.02 -54.38
CA ALA A 753 78.94 49.68 -54.69
C ALA A 753 78.64 50.81 -53.69
N ALA A 754 78.82 50.59 -52.38
CA ALA A 754 78.68 51.63 -51.37
C ALA A 754 79.68 52.78 -51.54
N GLN A 755 80.93 52.49 -51.90
CA GLN A 755 81.93 53.52 -52.23
C GLN A 755 81.59 54.29 -53.51
N LYS A 756 81.04 53.63 -54.53
CA LYS A 756 80.52 54.30 -55.74
C LYS A 756 79.31 55.16 -55.44
N ILE A 757 78.38 54.69 -54.59
CA ILE A 757 77.23 55.49 -54.14
C ILE A 757 77.71 56.72 -53.35
N LEU A 758 78.68 56.59 -52.45
CA LEU A 758 79.24 57.73 -51.72
C LEU A 758 79.95 58.73 -52.65
N ARG A 759 80.66 58.27 -53.69
CA ARG A 759 81.21 59.17 -54.73
C ARG A 759 80.10 59.86 -55.52
N LEU A 760 79.08 59.14 -55.98
CA LEU A 760 77.93 59.72 -56.69
C LEU A 760 77.12 60.69 -55.81
N CYS A 761 77.08 60.48 -54.49
CA CYS A 761 76.50 61.44 -53.54
C CYS A 761 77.33 62.73 -53.46
N LEU A 762 78.66 62.63 -53.33
CA LEU A 762 79.56 63.79 -53.33
C LEU A 762 79.56 64.53 -54.68
N GLU A 763 79.54 63.81 -55.80
CA GLU A 763 79.41 64.36 -57.15
C GLU A 763 78.06 65.07 -57.33
N LYS A 764 76.97 64.51 -56.80
CA LYS A 764 75.64 65.15 -56.76
C LYS A 764 75.64 66.40 -55.89
N GLU A 765 76.30 66.40 -54.73
CA GLU A 765 76.42 67.57 -53.87
C GLU A 765 77.26 68.67 -54.54
N GLN A 766 78.37 68.33 -55.18
CA GLN A 766 79.17 69.28 -56.00
C GLN A 766 78.36 69.84 -57.18
N LEU A 767 77.54 69.03 -57.85
CA LEU A 767 76.63 69.51 -58.90
C LEU A 767 75.50 70.40 -58.36
N LEU A 768 75.04 70.16 -57.12
CA LEU A 768 74.09 71.04 -56.44
C LEU A 768 74.75 72.35 -55.98
N GLU A 769 75.99 72.32 -55.51
CA GLU A 769 76.78 73.52 -55.20
C GLU A 769 77.10 74.35 -56.44
N MET A 770 77.52 73.72 -57.55
CA MET A 770 77.68 74.41 -58.84
C MET A 770 76.33 74.95 -59.35
N GLY A 771 75.26 74.19 -59.25
CA GLY A 771 73.91 74.66 -59.59
C GLY A 771 73.43 75.82 -58.70
N ASN A 772 73.86 75.87 -57.43
CA ASN A 772 73.59 76.96 -56.52
C ASN A 772 74.49 78.18 -56.79
N ARG A 773 75.76 77.99 -57.17
CA ARG A 773 76.63 79.07 -57.68
C ARG A 773 76.09 79.68 -58.95
N LEU A 774 75.73 78.87 -59.95
CA LEU A 774 75.11 79.36 -61.18
C LEU A 774 73.77 80.08 -60.92
N ARG A 775 72.96 79.60 -59.98
CA ARG A 775 71.76 80.33 -59.51
C ARG A 775 72.09 81.63 -58.78
N ALA A 776 73.18 81.68 -58.01
CA ALA A 776 73.63 82.91 -57.36
C ALA A 776 74.18 83.91 -58.39
N GLU A 777 75.03 83.48 -59.32
CA GLU A 777 75.62 84.28 -60.39
C GLU A 777 74.53 84.86 -61.32
N LEU A 778 73.55 84.06 -61.72
CA LEU A 778 72.36 84.53 -62.43
C LEU A 778 71.46 85.43 -61.57
N GLY A 779 71.43 85.22 -60.25
CA GLY A 779 70.69 86.05 -59.29
C GLY A 779 71.38 87.37 -58.94
N HIS A 780 72.67 87.54 -59.22
CA HIS A 780 73.43 88.77 -58.96
C HIS A 780 73.35 89.76 -60.15
N HIS A 781 72.92 89.31 -61.33
CA HIS A 781 72.70 90.19 -62.49
C HIS A 781 71.33 90.91 -62.47
N ALA A 782 71.21 91.77 -61.47
CA ALA A 782 70.53 93.07 -61.50
C ALA A 782 69.00 93.16 -61.79
N PRO A 783 68.16 93.20 -60.74
CA PRO A 783 66.86 93.88 -60.82
C PRO A 783 67.02 95.42 -60.81
N GLY A 784 67.10 96.01 -62.00
CA GLY A 784 66.65 97.37 -62.34
C GLY A 784 67.01 98.59 -61.47
N VAL A 785 68.07 99.34 -61.85
CA VAL A 785 68.23 100.77 -61.52
C VAL A 785 68.78 101.52 -62.74
N ALA A 786 68.04 102.51 -63.27
CA ALA A 786 68.58 103.62 -64.10
C ALA A 786 67.50 104.67 -64.47
N ARG A 787 67.19 105.66 -63.61
CA ARG A 787 66.46 106.88 -64.04
C ARG A 787 66.60 108.11 -63.12
N MET A 788 67.78 108.73 -63.00
CA MET A 788 67.87 110.15 -62.60
C MET A 788 69.26 110.78 -62.83
N LEU A 789 69.25 112.12 -63.02
CA LEU A 789 70.36 113.10 -62.99
C LEU A 789 71.48 112.92 -64.05
N ILE A 790 71.82 113.84 -64.97
CA ILE A 790 71.87 115.33 -65.10
C ILE A 790 73.31 115.90 -65.01
N HIS A 791 73.56 116.82 -65.95
CA HIS A 791 74.84 117.40 -66.40
C HIS A 791 75.78 118.07 -65.37
N LEU A 792 77.07 117.91 -65.68
CA LEU A 792 78.19 118.88 -65.68
C LEU A 792 78.38 119.88 -64.53
N ALA A 793 79.61 119.91 -64.03
CA ALA A 793 80.23 121.10 -63.46
C ALA A 793 81.75 121.14 -63.71
N ARG A 794 82.24 122.12 -64.49
CA ARG A 794 83.55 122.77 -64.24
C ARG A 794 83.74 124.09 -64.98
N LEU A 795 84.23 125.07 -64.24
CA LEU A 795 84.97 126.27 -64.64
C LEU A 795 86.37 126.19 -63.98
N PRO A 796 87.36 127.05 -64.32
CA PRO A 796 87.46 128.00 -65.44
C PRO A 796 88.80 127.85 -66.23
N GLU A 797 89.06 128.82 -67.11
CA GLU A 797 90.37 129.49 -67.38
C GLU A 797 90.97 129.52 -68.81
N PHE A 798 91.36 130.76 -69.16
CA PHE A 798 92.26 131.31 -70.20
C PHE A 798 92.19 130.95 -71.70
N ALA A 799 91.62 131.91 -72.43
CA ALA A 799 92.19 132.60 -73.61
C ALA A 799 92.36 131.88 -74.96
N LEU A 800 91.47 132.20 -75.93
CA LEU A 800 91.66 133.25 -76.95
C LEU A 800 90.38 133.40 -77.83
N LEU A 801 90.15 134.62 -78.36
CA LEU A 801 89.47 135.03 -79.63
C LEU A 801 88.32 134.17 -80.24
N GLU A 802 87.23 134.68 -80.82
CA GLU A 802 86.54 136.00 -80.86
C GLU A 802 85.24 135.81 -81.70
N VAL A 803 84.12 136.53 -81.45
CA VAL A 803 83.06 136.89 -82.47
C VAL A 803 82.29 135.73 -83.20
N SER A 804 80.97 135.70 -83.48
CA SER A 804 79.83 136.60 -83.30
C SER A 804 78.47 135.84 -83.28
N VAL A 805 77.55 136.27 -82.40
CA VAL A 805 76.19 136.79 -82.71
C VAL A 805 75.12 135.92 -83.44
N ARG A 806 74.03 135.67 -82.69
CA ARG A 806 72.57 135.59 -83.03
C ARG A 806 72.06 134.74 -84.22
N SER A 807 71.10 133.85 -83.92
CA SER A 807 69.63 134.04 -84.08
C SER A 807 69.08 135.01 -85.17
N PRO A 808 67.80 134.88 -85.63
CA PRO A 808 66.79 133.84 -85.31
C PRO A 808 65.83 133.40 -86.48
N HIS A 809 64.85 132.56 -86.11
CA HIS A 809 63.41 132.73 -86.37
C HIS A 809 62.67 132.23 -87.64
N TRP A 810 61.43 131.83 -87.34
CA TRP A 810 60.19 131.77 -88.14
C TRP A 810 60.02 130.70 -89.24
N THR A 811 58.84 130.11 -89.20
CA THR A 811 58.17 129.36 -90.28
C THR A 811 57.92 130.23 -91.51
N LEU A 812 57.78 129.62 -92.69
CA LEU A 812 56.56 129.80 -93.49
C LEU A 812 56.42 128.78 -94.64
N LYS A 813 55.16 128.44 -94.92
CA LYS A 813 54.67 127.93 -96.21
C LYS A 813 54.38 129.15 -97.12
N VAL A 814 54.20 128.96 -98.42
CA VAL A 814 53.25 129.70 -99.31
C VAL A 814 53.68 129.59 -100.78
N SER A 815 52.93 128.82 -101.55
CA SER A 815 52.01 129.36 -102.56
C SER A 815 50.80 128.42 -102.63
#